data_AF-A0A6H9T1H9-F1
#
_entry.id   AF-A0A6H9T1H9-F1
#
_cell.length_a   1.000
_cell.length_b   1.000
_cell.length_c   1.000
_cell.angle_alpha   90.00
_cell.angle_beta   90.00
_cell.angle_gamma   90.00
#
_symmetry.space_group_name_H-M   'P 1'
#
loop_
_entity.id
_entity.type
_entity.pdbx_description
1 polymer ?
#
loop_
_entity_poly.entity_id
_entity_poly.type
_entity_poly.pdbx_seq_one_letter_code
_entity_poly.pdbx_strand_id
1 'polypeptide(L)'
;MNMQNTVAALRGGLLQQDRLLKLDTPLGANVLTVQRAVGRSRIGRAYEFTLDVLSTDSDLELKKLIAQPVTLWIQQADRSYRPVHGYVHTARRLGADGGLTTYQLTFADFTHFLKFRRDQRIWNDTTVDQIISDVLNQHPQARGHFRFALSQPLPSRSYTRQHDTDWHFVHRLMESEGLYTTWQQADDGKSHTLVITDNLQAFAPLSPETVRFYRGGAASEADAFTQWSGTRTLQSVTRTTRTFDYKNPSQPSNPKGTMLPTMAGQGELPDQLEVYEYTGAYTYLDQTRGDHLTKIRMEQWESEAKRFHGAGGVRAVDAGRRFILADHPEHDRDPADQREFAAISVQWWIENNLPVASGSADFPYSLREALTQAQDGYGADPAFRVPHADGSVGFYLVEVEAQRVSVPYRSPFEHEKPKMHLETAIVVGPQGEEVYTDELNRIRVQFVWDRLNPGNENASCWVRVVQSDTGGGYGGVHVPRIGEEVLIDYVGGDCDRPLAVGRVYNGANQPQWHSDGILSGYRSKEYSGGGYNQLVMDDATGQNRVQLMSSSANSLLHLGYIIDQNGNSRGSYLGSGFDLRSDAYGAVRASQGLYVTTHPKAPNSQPLDVKEAQQQLVTGESLVEALSGVSEQHQAESLKEAHETMRAFTDATQDSASGNASGGRTAGGGTGSANAFKEPVMLFGSPSGIAMSTQQSLHMVANDHVNVASGQSVHVAAGKSLIGSIGQKLSLFVQNAGMKLFAGKGKVEIQAQSDNVEVTAQKAVKVVSATDRIEIAADQGILLTSGGGYIRIKDGNIEIHTPGAVDVKGASHTFAGPASMGYPLLSPRPDQPGQLELFHKYVNGEAVKGGLFTVRDVNGAVLKKGALDSSGHTVVSGLPPGAVRVEFGKDPRESDQPANYFKQAKWPAEPVEPSPEAAQAAASGQLASQLQGMAPAATTAAMGLVSGGGAGAALGGLASSALPAAATALGGAGVASALHTASSLSGAAKQVAGMVQAARQGGLAALAAPAANAASGALQGALPVALPGVAGIAGKGAATVASAAGPAGMKLPTSGFGGPLKS
;
A
#
# COMPACT_ATOMS: atom_id res chain seq x y z
N MET A 1 -30.34 -38.03 -90.50
CA MET A 1 -30.37 -36.63 -90.04
C MET A 1 -28.97 -36.05 -90.18
N ASN A 2 -28.84 -34.84 -90.73
CA ASN A 2 -27.55 -34.19 -90.99
C ASN A 2 -26.93 -33.68 -89.66
N MET A 3 -25.60 -33.73 -89.50
CA MET A 3 -24.91 -33.36 -88.24
C MET A 3 -25.23 -31.91 -87.78
N GLN A 4 -25.47 -30.99 -88.74
CA GLN A 4 -25.93 -29.62 -88.47
C GLN A 4 -27.36 -29.56 -87.88
N ASN A 5 -28.26 -30.49 -88.25
CA ASN A 5 -29.62 -30.54 -87.71
C ASN A 5 -29.63 -31.10 -86.28
N THR A 6 -28.71 -32.01 -85.94
CA THR A 6 -28.52 -32.52 -84.58
C THR A 6 -27.95 -31.45 -83.65
N VAL A 7 -26.97 -30.66 -84.12
CA VAL A 7 -26.40 -29.53 -83.36
C VAL A 7 -27.42 -28.40 -83.18
N ALA A 8 -28.25 -28.11 -84.19
CA ALA A 8 -29.35 -27.15 -84.06
C ALA A 8 -30.45 -27.64 -83.10
N ALA A 9 -30.79 -28.93 -83.12
CA ALA A 9 -31.72 -29.54 -82.18
C ALA A 9 -31.18 -29.58 -80.74
N LEU A 10 -29.88 -29.82 -80.55
CA LEU A 10 -29.20 -29.73 -79.25
C LEU A 10 -29.14 -28.28 -78.74
N ARG A 11 -28.85 -27.29 -79.60
CA ARG A 11 -28.90 -25.86 -79.23
C ARG A 11 -30.31 -25.40 -78.86
N GLY A 12 -31.34 -25.89 -79.57
CA GLY A 12 -32.74 -25.66 -79.20
C GLY A 12 -33.15 -26.40 -77.92
N GLY A 13 -32.60 -27.59 -77.69
CA GLY A 13 -32.86 -28.41 -76.50
C GLY A 13 -32.24 -27.89 -75.21
N LEU A 14 -31.17 -27.09 -75.30
CA LEU A 14 -30.53 -26.41 -74.17
C LEU A 14 -31.21 -25.11 -73.74
N LEU A 15 -32.29 -24.71 -74.42
CA LEU A 15 -33.16 -23.64 -73.95
C LEU A 15 -33.75 -24.04 -72.60
N GLN A 16 -33.68 -23.12 -71.64
CA GLN A 16 -34.09 -23.37 -70.26
C GLN A 16 -35.62 -23.27 -70.07
N GLN A 17 -36.40 -23.03 -71.13
CA GLN A 17 -37.86 -22.88 -71.05
C GLN A 17 -38.56 -24.17 -70.61
N ASP A 18 -39.49 -24.06 -69.65
CA ASP A 18 -40.29 -25.16 -69.08
C ASP A 18 -39.50 -26.38 -68.56
N ARG A 19 -38.20 -26.18 -68.30
CA ARG A 19 -37.31 -27.18 -67.69
C ARG A 19 -37.50 -27.27 -66.18
N LEU A 20 -37.18 -28.43 -65.61
CA LEU A 20 -37.22 -28.66 -64.17
C LEU A 20 -36.29 -27.69 -63.42
N LEU A 21 -35.10 -27.45 -63.97
CA LEU A 21 -34.14 -26.48 -63.45
C LEU A 21 -33.83 -25.39 -64.49
N LYS A 22 -33.79 -24.13 -64.03
CA LYS A 22 -33.19 -23.00 -64.75
C LYS A 22 -32.11 -22.33 -63.92
N LEU A 23 -31.18 -21.64 -64.57
CA LEU A 23 -30.09 -20.92 -63.93
C LEU A 23 -29.89 -19.56 -64.60
N ASP A 24 -29.99 -18.52 -63.78
CA ASP A 24 -29.58 -17.17 -64.14
C ASP A 24 -28.17 -16.91 -63.63
N THR A 25 -27.34 -16.37 -64.52
CA THR A 25 -25.95 -15.99 -64.23
C THR A 25 -25.61 -14.65 -64.87
N PRO A 26 -24.55 -13.96 -64.42
CA PRO A 26 -24.10 -12.70 -65.03
C PRO A 26 -23.63 -12.84 -66.49
N LEU A 27 -23.38 -14.06 -66.96
CA LEU A 27 -22.94 -14.33 -68.33
C LEU A 27 -24.09 -14.21 -69.35
N GLY A 28 -25.35 -14.16 -68.87
CA GLY A 28 -26.55 -14.05 -69.70
C GLY A 28 -27.40 -15.32 -69.67
N ALA A 29 -28.65 -15.17 -70.12
CA ALA A 29 -29.61 -16.26 -70.19
C ALA A 29 -29.16 -17.34 -71.19
N ASN A 30 -29.37 -18.62 -70.84
CA ASN A 30 -29.06 -19.79 -71.69
C ASN A 30 -27.56 -20.01 -72.03
N VAL A 31 -26.62 -19.27 -71.41
CA VAL A 31 -25.17 -19.55 -71.58
C VAL A 31 -24.75 -20.79 -70.79
N LEU A 32 -25.34 -20.97 -69.61
CA LEU A 32 -25.13 -22.12 -68.72
C LEU A 32 -26.48 -22.75 -68.43
N THR A 33 -26.64 -24.02 -68.78
CA THR A 33 -27.86 -24.79 -68.55
C THR A 33 -27.59 -25.91 -67.55
N VAL A 34 -28.38 -26.00 -66.48
CA VAL A 34 -28.17 -26.98 -65.40
C VAL A 34 -28.49 -28.39 -65.90
N GLN A 35 -27.56 -29.31 -65.76
CA GLN A 35 -27.77 -30.73 -66.00
C GLN A 35 -28.13 -31.47 -64.72
N ARG A 36 -27.38 -31.23 -63.64
CA ARG A 36 -27.57 -31.89 -62.33
C ARG A 36 -27.40 -30.89 -61.21
N ALA A 37 -28.14 -31.06 -60.13
CA ALA A 37 -28.03 -30.25 -58.94
C ALA A 37 -28.09 -31.14 -57.69
N VAL A 38 -27.16 -30.91 -56.77
CA VAL A 38 -27.21 -31.44 -55.41
C VAL A 38 -27.19 -30.26 -54.46
N GLY A 39 -28.20 -30.18 -53.61
CA GLY A 39 -28.37 -29.08 -52.67
C GLY A 39 -28.50 -29.58 -51.23
N ARG A 40 -28.11 -28.72 -50.29
CA ARG A 40 -28.34 -28.92 -48.86
C ARG A 40 -28.72 -27.62 -48.18
N SER A 41 -29.65 -27.68 -47.24
CA SER A 41 -30.09 -26.54 -46.43
C SER A 41 -30.43 -27.05 -45.04
N ARG A 42 -30.05 -26.31 -44.00
CA ARG A 42 -30.38 -26.63 -42.61
C ARG A 42 -30.65 -25.34 -41.86
N ILE A 43 -31.65 -25.34 -40.98
CA ILE A 43 -31.93 -24.18 -40.14
C ILE A 43 -30.72 -23.86 -39.25
N GLY A 44 -30.45 -22.58 -39.05
CA GLY A 44 -29.25 -22.12 -38.33
C GLY A 44 -27.95 -22.24 -39.12
N ARG A 45 -27.98 -22.69 -40.38
CA ARG A 45 -26.79 -22.86 -41.24
C ARG A 45 -27.03 -22.27 -42.64
N ALA A 46 -25.94 -22.21 -43.40
CA ALA A 46 -25.96 -21.83 -44.80
C ALA A 46 -26.65 -22.90 -45.66
N TYR A 47 -27.32 -22.48 -46.74
CA TYR A 47 -27.65 -23.42 -47.82
C TYR A 47 -26.55 -23.40 -48.88
N GLU A 48 -26.38 -24.53 -49.56
CA GLU A 48 -25.36 -24.71 -50.58
C GLU A 48 -25.90 -25.60 -51.69
N PHE A 49 -25.64 -25.23 -52.94
CA PHE A 49 -25.96 -26.02 -54.12
C PHE A 49 -24.71 -26.21 -54.97
N THR A 50 -24.44 -27.45 -55.34
CA THR A 50 -23.48 -27.81 -56.39
C THR A 50 -24.25 -28.17 -57.65
N LEU A 51 -23.86 -27.59 -58.77
CA LEU A 51 -24.51 -27.74 -60.07
C LEU A 51 -23.48 -28.25 -61.09
N ASP A 52 -23.81 -29.30 -61.82
CA ASP A 52 -23.17 -29.58 -63.11
C ASP A 52 -23.95 -28.83 -64.19
N VAL A 53 -23.29 -27.94 -64.92
CA VAL A 53 -23.87 -27.05 -65.93
C VAL A 53 -23.20 -27.26 -67.28
N LEU A 54 -23.99 -27.20 -68.35
CA LEU A 54 -23.55 -27.37 -69.73
C LEU A 54 -23.48 -26.01 -70.43
N SER A 55 -22.44 -25.82 -71.24
CA SER A 55 -22.32 -24.68 -72.16
C SER A 55 -21.90 -25.13 -73.55
N THR A 56 -22.34 -24.39 -74.58
CA THR A 56 -21.77 -24.50 -75.93
C THR A 56 -20.47 -23.72 -76.09
N ASP A 57 -20.12 -22.87 -75.13
CA ASP A 57 -18.86 -22.14 -75.08
C ASP A 57 -17.83 -22.95 -74.27
N SER A 58 -16.71 -23.31 -74.90
CA SER A 58 -15.63 -24.08 -74.28
C SER A 58 -14.61 -23.22 -73.53
N ASP A 59 -14.65 -21.90 -73.74
CA ASP A 59 -13.62 -20.95 -73.33
C ASP A 59 -14.12 -20.00 -72.22
N LEU A 60 -15.18 -20.41 -71.49
CA LEU A 60 -15.70 -19.64 -70.37
C LEU A 60 -14.64 -19.41 -69.29
N GLU A 61 -14.35 -18.14 -69.02
CA GLU A 61 -13.42 -17.72 -67.97
C GLU A 61 -14.08 -17.86 -66.58
N LEU A 62 -13.67 -18.87 -65.80
CA LEU A 62 -14.25 -19.18 -64.48
C LEU A 62 -14.22 -17.99 -63.49
N LYS A 63 -13.22 -17.10 -63.61
CA LYS A 63 -13.10 -15.88 -62.79
C LYS A 63 -14.28 -14.91 -62.94
N LYS A 64 -15.03 -14.98 -64.05
CA LYS A 64 -16.25 -14.18 -64.27
C LYS A 64 -17.45 -14.67 -63.46
N LEU A 65 -17.37 -15.88 -62.89
CA LEU A 65 -18.44 -16.49 -62.10
C LEU A 65 -18.16 -16.43 -60.60
N ILE A 66 -16.90 -16.49 -60.17
CA ILE A 66 -16.53 -16.44 -58.75
C ILE A 66 -17.03 -15.16 -58.06
N ALA A 67 -17.62 -15.34 -56.88
CA ALA A 67 -18.26 -14.34 -56.03
C ALA A 67 -19.43 -13.58 -56.69
N GLN A 68 -19.88 -14.00 -57.87
CA GLN A 68 -21.02 -13.39 -58.55
C GLN A 68 -22.35 -14.00 -58.10
N PRO A 69 -23.45 -13.22 -58.13
CA PRO A 69 -24.78 -13.73 -57.84
C PRO A 69 -25.26 -14.68 -58.93
N VAL A 70 -25.93 -15.75 -58.53
CA VAL A 70 -26.60 -16.73 -59.39
C VAL A 70 -27.93 -17.13 -58.78
N THR A 71 -28.88 -17.50 -59.63
CA THR A 71 -30.21 -17.94 -59.17
C THR A 71 -30.59 -19.24 -59.83
N LEU A 72 -30.72 -20.29 -59.02
CA LEU A 72 -31.29 -21.56 -59.44
C LEU A 72 -32.81 -21.49 -59.30
N TRP A 73 -33.53 -21.79 -60.37
CA TRP A 73 -34.99 -21.85 -60.37
C TRP A 73 -35.44 -23.30 -60.45
N ILE A 74 -36.27 -23.71 -59.48
CA ILE A 74 -36.80 -25.07 -59.39
C ILE A 74 -38.30 -25.03 -59.75
N GLN A 75 -38.68 -25.73 -60.81
CA GLN A 75 -40.08 -25.82 -61.24
C GLN A 75 -40.92 -26.54 -60.19
N GLN A 76 -42.07 -26.00 -59.83
CA GLN A 76 -43.03 -26.58 -58.90
C GLN A 76 -44.07 -27.45 -59.64
N ALA A 77 -44.90 -28.21 -58.93
CA ALA A 77 -45.92 -29.07 -59.52
C ALA A 77 -46.98 -28.29 -60.34
N ASP A 78 -47.23 -27.03 -59.99
CA ASP A 78 -48.12 -26.11 -60.71
C ASP A 78 -47.44 -25.39 -61.90
N ARG A 79 -46.20 -25.79 -62.23
CA ARG A 79 -45.32 -25.18 -63.26
C ARG A 79 -44.80 -23.78 -62.94
N SER A 80 -45.07 -23.23 -61.75
CA SER A 80 -44.38 -22.03 -61.26
C SER A 80 -42.91 -22.33 -60.96
N TYR A 81 -42.09 -21.31 -60.72
CA TYR A 81 -40.68 -21.48 -60.38
C TYR A 81 -40.38 -20.88 -59.01
N ARG A 82 -39.66 -21.65 -58.20
CA ARG A 82 -39.12 -21.22 -56.92
C ARG A 82 -37.66 -20.80 -57.08
N PRO A 83 -37.28 -19.56 -56.73
CA PRO A 83 -35.89 -19.12 -56.80
C PRO A 83 -35.08 -19.62 -55.61
N VAL A 84 -33.80 -19.89 -55.87
CA VAL A 84 -32.73 -20.07 -54.88
C VAL A 84 -31.56 -19.20 -55.33
N HIS A 85 -31.50 -17.99 -54.78
CA HIS A 85 -30.46 -17.00 -55.07
C HIS A 85 -29.23 -17.24 -54.20
N GLY A 86 -28.00 -17.12 -54.71
CA GLY A 86 -26.80 -17.13 -53.90
C GLY A 86 -25.55 -16.67 -54.66
N TYR A 87 -24.37 -16.89 -54.09
CA TYR A 87 -23.10 -16.44 -54.64
C TYR A 87 -22.17 -17.63 -54.90
N VAL A 88 -21.60 -17.68 -56.11
CA VAL A 88 -20.70 -18.76 -56.50
C VAL A 88 -19.38 -18.65 -55.73
N HIS A 89 -19.04 -19.65 -54.93
CA HIS A 89 -17.75 -19.71 -54.24
C HIS A 89 -16.79 -20.74 -54.85
N THR A 90 -17.29 -21.65 -55.70
CA THR A 90 -16.46 -22.57 -56.47
C THR A 90 -16.94 -22.65 -57.91
N ALA A 91 -16.02 -22.55 -58.87
CA ALA A 91 -16.28 -22.78 -60.28
C ALA A 91 -15.19 -23.68 -60.86
N ARG A 92 -15.58 -24.75 -61.56
CA ARG A 92 -14.68 -25.75 -62.14
C ARG A 92 -15.08 -26.03 -63.59
N ARG A 93 -14.11 -26.34 -64.45
CA ARG A 93 -14.36 -26.91 -65.78
C ARG A 93 -14.09 -28.42 -65.70
N LEU A 94 -15.10 -29.24 -65.96
CA LEU A 94 -15.00 -30.70 -65.81
C LEU A 94 -14.44 -31.37 -67.08
N GLY A 95 -14.95 -30.98 -68.25
CA GLY A 95 -14.53 -31.56 -69.52
C GLY A 95 -15.46 -31.17 -70.67
N ALA A 96 -15.17 -31.65 -71.88
CA ALA A 96 -15.99 -31.38 -73.06
C ALA A 96 -16.33 -32.69 -73.78
N ASP A 97 -17.58 -32.81 -74.21
CA ASP A 97 -18.13 -33.98 -74.92
C ASP A 97 -19.16 -33.50 -75.95
N GLY A 98 -19.09 -34.03 -77.19
CA GLY A 98 -20.12 -33.80 -78.22
C GLY A 98 -20.44 -32.34 -78.59
N GLY A 99 -19.49 -31.40 -78.42
CA GLY A 99 -19.69 -29.96 -78.68
C GLY A 99 -20.29 -29.18 -77.51
N LEU A 100 -20.43 -29.81 -76.34
CA LEU A 100 -20.77 -29.19 -75.07
C LEU A 100 -19.61 -29.29 -74.10
N THR A 101 -19.42 -28.26 -73.29
CA THR A 101 -18.46 -28.26 -72.19
C THR A 101 -19.21 -28.27 -70.87
N THR A 102 -18.88 -29.20 -69.98
CA THR A 102 -19.43 -29.31 -68.64
C THR A 102 -18.57 -28.53 -67.67
N TYR A 103 -19.22 -27.66 -66.90
CA TYR A 103 -18.66 -26.93 -65.78
C TYR A 103 -19.38 -27.33 -64.50
N GLN A 104 -18.77 -27.10 -63.36
CA GLN A 104 -19.40 -27.26 -62.06
C GLN A 104 -19.35 -25.96 -61.29
N LEU A 105 -20.50 -25.55 -60.76
CA LEU A 105 -20.63 -24.36 -59.92
C LEU A 105 -21.11 -24.78 -58.53
N THR A 106 -20.47 -24.27 -57.49
CA THR A 106 -20.98 -24.36 -56.13
C THR A 106 -21.27 -22.95 -55.63
N PHE A 107 -22.50 -22.71 -55.20
CA PHE A 107 -22.94 -21.43 -54.66
C PHE A 107 -23.64 -21.61 -53.31
N ALA A 108 -23.57 -20.57 -52.49
CA ALA A 108 -24.15 -20.52 -51.15
C ALA A 108 -24.71 -19.12 -50.86
N ASP A 109 -25.38 -18.95 -49.72
CA ASP A 109 -25.84 -17.63 -49.27
C ASP A 109 -24.68 -16.68 -48.87
N PHE A 110 -25.01 -15.43 -48.52
CA PHE A 110 -24.02 -14.42 -48.18
C PHE A 110 -23.16 -14.76 -46.94
N THR A 111 -23.60 -15.63 -46.03
CA THR A 111 -22.83 -15.98 -44.82
C THR A 111 -21.53 -16.72 -45.17
N HIS A 112 -21.41 -17.24 -46.40
CA HIS A 112 -20.16 -17.79 -46.90
C HIS A 112 -19.02 -16.74 -46.91
N PHE A 113 -19.32 -15.46 -47.17
CA PHE A 113 -18.32 -14.39 -47.15
C PHE A 113 -17.75 -14.11 -45.75
N LEU A 114 -18.56 -14.31 -44.70
CA LEU A 114 -18.17 -14.06 -43.31
C LEU A 114 -17.03 -15.01 -42.86
N LYS A 115 -16.84 -16.14 -43.54
CA LYS A 115 -15.75 -17.09 -43.25
C LYS A 115 -14.37 -16.54 -43.59
N PHE A 116 -14.29 -15.54 -44.47
CA PHE A 116 -13.04 -14.99 -44.98
C PHE A 116 -12.63 -13.67 -44.31
N ARG A 117 -13.46 -13.13 -43.40
CA ARG A 117 -13.13 -11.96 -42.57
C ARG A 117 -12.94 -12.40 -41.12
N ARG A 118 -11.81 -12.00 -40.54
CA ARG A 118 -11.47 -12.16 -39.13
C ARG A 118 -11.16 -10.81 -38.52
N ASP A 119 -11.62 -10.58 -37.30
CA ASP A 119 -11.43 -9.30 -36.61
C ASP A 119 -11.18 -9.51 -35.12
N GLN A 120 -10.69 -8.45 -34.48
CA GLN A 120 -10.57 -8.34 -33.03
C GLN A 120 -11.29 -7.06 -32.60
N ARG A 121 -12.40 -7.22 -31.90
CA ARG A 121 -13.31 -6.11 -31.58
C ARG A 121 -13.97 -6.32 -30.23
N ILE A 122 -14.26 -5.21 -29.56
CA ILE A 122 -14.93 -5.16 -28.25
C ILE A 122 -16.27 -4.45 -28.40
N TRP A 123 -17.28 -4.99 -27.73
CA TRP A 123 -18.56 -4.32 -27.47
C TRP A 123 -18.77 -4.25 -25.96
N ASN A 124 -19.11 -3.05 -25.49
CA ASN A 124 -19.40 -2.76 -24.09
C ASN A 124 -20.89 -2.40 -23.96
N ASP A 125 -21.56 -2.97 -22.96
CA ASP A 125 -22.98 -2.71 -22.64
C ASP A 125 -23.93 -2.72 -23.87
N THR A 126 -23.70 -3.66 -24.80
CA THR A 126 -24.42 -3.75 -26.08
C THR A 126 -25.29 -5.01 -26.15
N THR A 127 -26.47 -4.92 -26.75
CA THR A 127 -27.37 -6.08 -26.95
C THR A 127 -26.86 -7.01 -28.05
N VAL A 128 -27.19 -8.31 -27.95
CA VAL A 128 -26.64 -9.33 -28.86
C VAL A 128 -27.11 -9.13 -30.31
N ASP A 129 -28.34 -8.70 -30.52
CA ASP A 129 -28.90 -8.37 -31.84
C ASP A 129 -28.16 -7.20 -32.48
N GLN A 130 -27.79 -6.18 -31.68
CA GLN A 130 -26.97 -5.07 -32.16
C GLN A 130 -25.55 -5.54 -32.51
N ILE A 131 -24.93 -6.40 -31.70
CA ILE A 131 -23.60 -6.97 -31.98
C ILE A 131 -23.62 -7.77 -33.29
N ILE A 132 -24.61 -8.64 -33.49
CA ILE A 132 -24.77 -9.41 -34.73
C ILE A 132 -24.99 -8.46 -35.91
N SER A 133 -25.86 -7.46 -35.76
CA SER A 133 -26.14 -6.45 -36.79
C SER A 133 -24.89 -5.68 -37.20
N ASP A 134 -24.09 -5.25 -36.23
CA ASP A 134 -22.83 -4.55 -36.44
C ASP A 134 -21.87 -5.35 -37.32
N VAL A 135 -21.77 -6.66 -37.07
CA VAL A 135 -20.88 -7.56 -37.82
C VAL A 135 -21.43 -7.82 -39.22
N LEU A 136 -22.73 -8.14 -39.34
CA LEU A 136 -23.37 -8.38 -40.63
C LEU A 136 -23.30 -7.14 -41.54
N ASN A 137 -23.50 -5.94 -41.00
CA ASN A 137 -23.48 -4.69 -41.78
C ASN A 137 -22.09 -4.30 -42.33
N GLN A 138 -21.01 -4.96 -41.88
CA GLN A 138 -19.68 -4.83 -42.49
C GLN A 138 -19.61 -5.50 -43.87
N HIS A 139 -20.51 -6.44 -44.17
CA HIS A 139 -20.55 -7.18 -45.43
C HIS A 139 -21.59 -6.57 -46.38
N PRO A 140 -21.18 -6.06 -47.57
CA PRO A 140 -22.12 -5.47 -48.54
C PRO A 140 -23.26 -6.41 -48.93
N GLN A 141 -22.99 -7.71 -49.05
CA GLN A 141 -23.95 -8.74 -49.44
C GLN A 141 -25.01 -9.02 -48.36
N ALA A 142 -24.70 -8.70 -47.09
CA ALA A 142 -25.60 -8.90 -45.97
C ALA A 142 -26.40 -7.63 -45.61
N ARG A 143 -25.86 -6.44 -45.91
CA ARG A 143 -26.48 -5.16 -45.54
C ARG A 143 -27.89 -5.03 -46.13
N GLY A 144 -28.89 -4.92 -45.26
CA GLY A 144 -30.30 -4.85 -45.64
C GLY A 144 -30.96 -6.20 -45.98
N HIS A 145 -30.22 -7.30 -45.87
CA HIS A 145 -30.65 -8.66 -46.21
C HIS A 145 -30.71 -9.59 -44.98
N PHE A 146 -30.89 -9.05 -43.78
CA PHE A 146 -31.20 -9.82 -42.58
C PHE A 146 -32.23 -9.11 -41.71
N ARG A 147 -32.98 -9.87 -40.90
CA ARG A 147 -33.92 -9.33 -39.91
C ARG A 147 -34.09 -10.26 -38.72
N PHE A 148 -34.50 -9.69 -37.60
CA PHE A 148 -34.82 -10.40 -36.37
C PHE A 148 -36.33 -10.61 -36.24
N ALA A 149 -36.74 -11.84 -35.92
CA ALA A 149 -38.12 -12.23 -35.62
C ALA A 149 -38.14 -12.95 -34.27
N LEU A 150 -37.86 -12.21 -33.21
CA LEU A 150 -37.63 -12.74 -31.87
C LEU A 150 -38.92 -12.72 -31.04
N SER A 151 -39.10 -13.73 -30.19
CA SER A 151 -40.21 -13.79 -29.24
C SER A 151 -40.03 -12.84 -28.05
N GLN A 152 -38.77 -12.55 -27.71
CA GLN A 152 -38.37 -11.65 -26.62
C GLN A 152 -37.15 -10.81 -27.03
N PRO A 153 -36.95 -9.61 -26.46
CA PRO A 153 -35.72 -8.84 -26.63
C PRO A 153 -34.49 -9.59 -26.09
N LEU A 154 -33.34 -9.43 -26.75
CA LEU A 154 -32.08 -10.01 -26.28
C LEU A 154 -31.45 -9.14 -25.18
N PRO A 155 -30.75 -9.75 -24.20
CA PRO A 155 -30.13 -9.00 -23.13
C PRO A 155 -28.94 -8.18 -23.61
N SER A 156 -28.67 -7.08 -22.90
CA SER A 156 -27.41 -6.36 -23.02
C SER A 156 -26.28 -7.15 -22.36
N ARG A 157 -25.14 -7.28 -23.06
CA ARG A 157 -23.93 -7.87 -22.53
C ARG A 157 -22.97 -6.77 -22.10
N SER A 158 -22.51 -6.82 -20.85
CA SER A 158 -21.59 -5.83 -20.29
C SER A 158 -20.25 -5.79 -21.02
N TYR A 159 -19.78 -6.94 -21.50
CA TYR A 159 -18.55 -7.08 -22.26
C TYR A 159 -18.66 -8.26 -23.21
N THR A 160 -18.32 -8.06 -24.48
CA THR A 160 -18.21 -9.13 -25.47
C THR A 160 -17.04 -8.85 -26.40
N ARG A 161 -16.16 -9.84 -26.56
CA ARG A 161 -14.98 -9.77 -27.43
C ARG A 161 -15.12 -10.72 -28.62
N GLN A 162 -14.78 -10.24 -29.82
CA GLN A 162 -14.50 -11.05 -31.00
C GLN A 162 -12.98 -11.30 -31.11
N HIS A 163 -12.60 -12.54 -31.44
CA HIS A 163 -11.19 -12.93 -31.70
C HIS A 163 -11.11 -14.05 -32.78
N ASP A 164 -12.15 -14.17 -33.58
CA ASP A 164 -12.50 -15.25 -34.49
C ASP A 164 -13.06 -14.67 -35.81
N THR A 165 -13.38 -15.53 -36.79
CA THR A 165 -14.01 -15.08 -38.03
C THR A 165 -15.40 -14.53 -37.75
N ASP A 166 -15.90 -13.63 -38.59
CA ASP A 166 -17.24 -13.07 -38.44
C ASP A 166 -18.30 -14.17 -38.43
N TRP A 167 -18.08 -15.22 -39.24
CA TRP A 167 -18.97 -16.38 -39.30
C TRP A 167 -19.03 -17.11 -37.96
N HIS A 168 -17.86 -17.47 -37.41
CA HIS A 168 -17.76 -18.18 -36.14
C HIS A 168 -18.34 -17.35 -34.98
N PHE A 169 -18.03 -16.05 -34.96
CA PHE A 169 -18.50 -15.11 -33.95
C PHE A 169 -20.03 -14.98 -33.94
N VAL A 170 -20.64 -14.75 -35.12
CA VAL A 170 -22.08 -14.61 -35.24
C VAL A 170 -22.79 -15.92 -34.86
N HIS A 171 -22.29 -17.07 -35.30
CA HIS A 171 -22.90 -18.36 -34.95
C HIS A 171 -22.77 -18.69 -33.45
N ARG A 172 -21.62 -18.49 -32.80
CA ARG A 172 -21.53 -18.75 -31.35
C ARG A 172 -22.44 -17.84 -30.52
N LEU A 173 -22.63 -16.58 -30.96
CA LEU A 173 -23.57 -15.67 -30.30
C LEU A 173 -25.00 -16.18 -30.46
N MET A 174 -25.41 -16.52 -31.69
CA MET A 174 -26.73 -17.09 -31.95
C MET A 174 -26.96 -18.36 -31.14
N GLU A 175 -26.03 -19.32 -31.16
CA GLU A 175 -26.12 -20.57 -30.40
C GLU A 175 -26.23 -20.31 -28.89
N SER A 176 -25.40 -19.41 -28.33
CA SER A 176 -25.44 -19.08 -26.91
C SER A 176 -26.75 -18.42 -26.45
N GLU A 177 -27.43 -17.71 -27.33
CA GLU A 177 -28.75 -17.11 -27.08
C GLU A 177 -29.92 -18.00 -27.53
N GLY A 178 -29.64 -19.23 -28.00
CA GLY A 178 -30.67 -20.15 -28.48
C GLY A 178 -31.33 -19.74 -29.80
N LEU A 179 -30.68 -18.86 -30.57
CA LEU A 179 -31.13 -18.39 -31.87
C LEU A 179 -30.73 -19.36 -32.98
N TYR A 180 -31.55 -19.35 -34.02
CA TYR A 180 -31.35 -20.09 -35.25
C TYR A 180 -31.96 -19.30 -36.40
N THR A 181 -31.66 -19.73 -37.62
CA THR A 181 -31.95 -18.95 -38.81
C THR A 181 -32.71 -19.75 -39.84
N THR A 182 -33.51 -19.04 -40.63
CA THR A 182 -34.13 -19.54 -41.86
C THR A 182 -33.89 -18.56 -43.00
N TRP A 183 -34.09 -19.02 -44.23
CA TRP A 183 -33.83 -18.25 -45.44
C TRP A 183 -35.12 -17.92 -46.16
N GLN A 184 -35.32 -16.64 -46.45
CA GLN A 184 -36.44 -16.16 -47.26
C GLN A 184 -35.90 -15.73 -48.63
N GLN A 185 -36.21 -16.49 -49.67
CA GLN A 185 -35.88 -16.15 -51.06
C GLN A 185 -36.85 -15.08 -51.57
N ALA A 186 -36.34 -14.09 -52.31
CA ALA A 186 -37.19 -13.11 -52.99
C ALA A 186 -37.78 -13.71 -54.27
N ASP A 187 -39.06 -13.46 -54.53
CA ASP A 187 -39.77 -14.05 -55.69
C ASP A 187 -39.19 -13.61 -57.04
N ASP A 188 -38.50 -12.46 -57.09
CA ASP A 188 -37.79 -11.98 -58.28
C ASP A 188 -36.45 -12.68 -58.53
N GLY A 189 -36.01 -13.53 -57.59
CA GLY A 189 -34.76 -14.27 -57.67
C GLY A 189 -33.50 -13.40 -57.56
N LYS A 190 -33.58 -12.15 -57.11
CA LYS A 190 -32.44 -11.23 -57.06
C LYS A 190 -31.78 -11.11 -55.70
N SER A 191 -32.41 -11.63 -54.65
CA SER A 191 -31.89 -11.54 -53.29
C SER A 191 -32.45 -12.65 -52.40
N HIS A 192 -31.81 -12.83 -51.24
CA HIS A 192 -32.29 -13.67 -50.15
C HIS A 192 -32.15 -12.89 -48.84
N THR A 193 -33.04 -13.15 -47.89
CA THR A 193 -33.01 -12.54 -46.56
C THR A 193 -32.79 -13.61 -45.48
N LEU A 194 -31.82 -13.37 -44.60
CA LEU A 194 -31.59 -14.16 -43.39
C LEU A 194 -32.59 -13.75 -42.31
N VAL A 195 -33.41 -14.69 -41.85
CA VAL A 195 -34.37 -14.46 -40.76
C VAL A 195 -33.84 -15.13 -39.51
N ILE A 196 -33.48 -14.33 -38.51
CA ILE A 196 -32.95 -14.80 -37.22
C ILE A 196 -34.11 -14.85 -36.21
N THR A 197 -34.32 -16.01 -35.59
CA THR A 197 -35.44 -16.24 -34.66
C THR A 197 -35.06 -17.19 -33.52
N ASP A 198 -35.87 -17.20 -32.47
CA ASP A 198 -35.85 -18.12 -31.33
C ASP A 198 -37.09 -19.04 -31.31
N ASN A 199 -38.04 -18.86 -32.23
CA ASN A 199 -39.34 -19.52 -32.25
C ASN A 199 -39.69 -20.12 -33.62
N LEU A 200 -39.98 -21.42 -33.66
CA LEU A 200 -40.37 -22.14 -34.87
C LEU A 200 -41.66 -21.61 -35.49
N GLN A 201 -42.54 -21.01 -34.69
CA GLN A 201 -43.77 -20.40 -35.21
C GLN A 201 -43.51 -19.18 -36.11
N ALA A 202 -42.31 -18.59 -36.05
CA ALA A 202 -41.90 -17.53 -36.98
C ALA A 202 -41.63 -18.05 -38.41
N PHE A 203 -41.53 -19.38 -38.60
CA PHE A 203 -41.35 -19.97 -39.91
C PHE A 203 -42.63 -19.92 -40.73
N ALA A 204 -42.48 -19.56 -42.00
CA ALA A 204 -43.59 -19.53 -42.93
C ALA A 204 -44.10 -20.96 -43.20
N PRO A 205 -45.43 -21.15 -43.31
CA PRO A 205 -45.97 -22.42 -43.76
C PRO A 205 -45.49 -22.71 -45.19
N LEU A 206 -45.44 -24.00 -45.53
CA LEU A 206 -45.24 -24.47 -46.88
C LEU A 206 -46.43 -24.07 -47.75
N SER A 207 -46.24 -23.94 -49.06
CA SER A 207 -47.32 -23.75 -50.02
C SER A 207 -47.25 -24.88 -51.06
N PRO A 208 -48.21 -25.82 -51.09
CA PRO A 208 -49.32 -25.98 -50.14
C PRO A 208 -48.86 -26.35 -48.72
N GLU A 209 -49.66 -26.00 -47.70
CA GLU A 209 -49.33 -26.24 -46.29
C GLU A 209 -49.38 -27.74 -45.92
N THR A 210 -50.29 -28.47 -46.57
CA THR A 210 -50.47 -29.90 -46.38
C THR A 210 -49.65 -30.69 -47.40
N VAL A 211 -48.77 -31.54 -46.91
CA VAL A 211 -47.98 -32.50 -47.71
C VAL A 211 -48.55 -33.89 -47.51
N ARG A 212 -48.78 -34.61 -48.61
CA ARG A 212 -49.35 -35.97 -48.56
C ARG A 212 -48.25 -37.02 -48.40
N PHE A 213 -48.60 -38.13 -47.78
CA PHE A 213 -47.82 -39.36 -47.76
C PHE A 213 -48.43 -40.39 -48.72
N TYR A 214 -47.62 -40.91 -49.65
CA TYR A 214 -48.05 -41.77 -50.74
C TYR A 214 -47.41 -43.16 -50.66
N ARG A 215 -48.21 -44.24 -50.76
CA ARG A 215 -47.78 -45.63 -50.45
C ARG A 215 -47.70 -46.61 -51.62
N GLY A 216 -47.89 -46.23 -52.88
CA GLY A 216 -47.95 -47.24 -53.96
C GLY A 216 -47.66 -46.75 -55.37
N GLY A 217 -46.88 -47.52 -56.14
CA GLY A 217 -46.43 -47.19 -57.51
C GLY A 217 -47.50 -47.26 -58.60
N ALA A 218 -48.09 -46.11 -58.93
CA ALA A 218 -48.72 -45.84 -60.22
C ALA A 218 -47.85 -44.86 -61.03
N ALA A 219 -47.94 -44.94 -62.36
CA ALA A 219 -47.00 -44.39 -63.34
C ALA A 219 -46.93 -42.85 -63.49
N SER A 220 -47.24 -42.08 -62.45
CA SER A 220 -47.22 -40.61 -62.48
C SER A 220 -46.36 -40.01 -61.37
N GLU A 221 -45.74 -38.88 -61.70
CA GLU A 221 -45.07 -37.97 -60.76
C GLU A 221 -45.94 -37.72 -59.51
N ALA A 222 -45.38 -37.89 -58.32
CA ALA A 222 -46.08 -37.66 -57.05
C ALA A 222 -45.37 -36.54 -56.25
N ASP A 223 -46.01 -35.38 -56.14
CA ASP A 223 -45.61 -34.27 -55.25
C ASP A 223 -45.97 -34.61 -53.78
N ALA A 224 -45.36 -35.68 -53.26
CA ALA A 224 -45.66 -36.29 -51.96
C ALA A 224 -44.43 -36.98 -51.35
N PHE A 225 -44.46 -37.22 -50.04
CA PHE A 225 -43.48 -38.10 -49.38
C PHE A 225 -43.85 -39.57 -49.64
N THR A 226 -42.87 -40.38 -50.03
CA THR A 226 -43.03 -41.83 -50.26
C THR A 226 -42.43 -42.66 -49.13
N GLN A 227 -41.47 -42.10 -48.39
CA GLN A 227 -40.90 -42.69 -47.19
C GLN A 227 -40.99 -41.72 -46.02
N TRP A 228 -41.27 -42.25 -44.84
CA TRP A 228 -41.30 -41.50 -43.59
C TRP A 228 -40.89 -42.40 -42.43
N SER A 229 -39.96 -41.95 -41.60
CA SER A 229 -39.46 -42.71 -40.45
C SER A 229 -39.28 -41.79 -39.25
N GLY A 230 -39.46 -42.34 -38.05
CA GLY A 230 -39.19 -41.65 -36.79
C GLY A 230 -37.99 -42.28 -36.08
N THR A 231 -37.07 -41.45 -35.61
CA THR A 231 -35.91 -41.86 -34.83
C THR A 231 -35.99 -41.25 -33.43
N ARG A 232 -35.68 -42.05 -32.42
CA ARG A 232 -35.44 -41.58 -31.05
C ARG A 232 -34.03 -41.88 -30.62
N THR A 233 -33.38 -40.89 -30.03
CA THR A 233 -31.99 -40.98 -29.56
C THR A 233 -31.95 -40.62 -28.09
N LEU A 234 -31.24 -41.42 -27.28
CA LEU A 234 -31.07 -41.15 -25.85
C LEU A 234 -30.28 -39.85 -25.67
N GLN A 235 -30.75 -38.99 -24.77
CA GLN A 235 -30.15 -37.70 -24.42
C GLN A 235 -30.03 -37.57 -22.89
N SER A 236 -29.27 -36.59 -22.42
CA SER A 236 -29.14 -36.30 -20.98
C SER A 236 -30.46 -35.82 -20.37
N VAL A 237 -30.75 -36.26 -19.14
CA VAL A 237 -32.05 -36.03 -18.48
C VAL A 237 -32.05 -34.82 -17.55
N THR A 238 -30.88 -34.39 -17.08
CA THR A 238 -30.73 -33.27 -16.16
C THR A 238 -29.48 -32.47 -16.52
N ARG A 239 -29.58 -31.13 -16.53
CA ARG A 239 -28.43 -30.24 -16.59
C ARG A 239 -28.32 -29.46 -15.30
N THR A 240 -27.15 -29.57 -14.66
CA THR A 240 -26.80 -28.76 -13.49
C THR A 240 -25.61 -27.88 -13.81
N THR A 241 -25.78 -26.58 -13.64
CA THR A 241 -24.73 -25.58 -13.90
C THR A 241 -24.29 -24.89 -12.62
N ARG A 242 -23.01 -24.53 -12.55
CA ARG A 242 -22.44 -23.66 -11.50
C ARG A 242 -21.63 -22.53 -12.11
N THR A 243 -21.60 -21.40 -11.41
CA THR A 243 -20.76 -20.23 -11.73
C THR A 243 -20.35 -19.53 -10.43
N PHE A 244 -19.16 -18.94 -10.41
CA PHE A 244 -18.71 -18.08 -9.31
C PHE A 244 -18.93 -16.61 -9.63
N ASP A 245 -19.57 -15.84 -8.76
CA ASP A 245 -19.77 -14.39 -8.92
C ASP A 245 -18.95 -13.63 -7.88
N TYR A 246 -17.90 -12.92 -8.30
CA TYR A 246 -17.06 -12.20 -7.35
C TYR A 246 -17.73 -10.95 -6.75
N LYS A 247 -18.78 -10.42 -7.39
CA LYS A 247 -19.53 -9.27 -6.85
C LYS A 247 -20.50 -9.70 -5.75
N ASN A 248 -20.94 -10.96 -5.80
CA ASN A 248 -21.80 -11.57 -4.80
C ASN A 248 -21.33 -13.01 -4.52
N PRO A 249 -20.21 -13.19 -3.81
CA PRO A 249 -19.62 -14.50 -3.60
C PRO A 249 -20.56 -15.36 -2.74
N SER A 250 -21.17 -16.35 -3.37
CA SER A 250 -22.00 -17.35 -2.71
C SER A 250 -21.16 -18.18 -1.72
N GLN A 251 -21.80 -18.65 -0.65
CA GLN A 251 -21.18 -19.58 0.29
C GLN A 251 -20.63 -20.81 -0.48
N PRO A 252 -19.43 -21.32 -0.16
CA PRO A 252 -18.83 -22.47 -0.87
C PRO A 252 -19.73 -23.71 -0.90
N SER A 253 -20.62 -23.86 0.09
CA SER A 253 -21.59 -24.95 0.20
C SER A 253 -22.82 -24.80 -0.70
N ASN A 254 -23.09 -23.60 -1.22
CA ASN A 254 -24.23 -23.33 -2.10
C ASN A 254 -23.84 -22.34 -3.22
N PRO A 255 -22.95 -22.75 -4.13
CA PRO A 255 -22.53 -21.90 -5.23
C PRO A 255 -23.71 -21.57 -6.15
N LYS A 256 -23.75 -20.33 -6.64
CA LYS A 256 -24.75 -19.88 -7.62
C LYS A 256 -24.84 -20.85 -8.80
N GLY A 257 -26.05 -21.29 -9.12
CA GLY A 257 -26.26 -22.36 -10.09
C GLY A 257 -27.71 -22.65 -10.39
N THR A 258 -27.93 -23.40 -11.47
CA THR A 258 -29.25 -23.85 -11.92
C THR A 258 -29.27 -25.37 -12.02
N MET A 259 -30.42 -25.99 -11.82
CA MET A 259 -30.68 -27.38 -12.15
C MET A 259 -31.99 -27.44 -12.94
N LEU A 260 -31.96 -28.02 -14.13
CA LEU A 260 -33.13 -28.17 -15.00
C LEU A 260 -33.23 -29.62 -15.47
N PRO A 261 -34.34 -30.33 -15.18
CA PRO A 261 -34.63 -31.63 -15.76
C PRO A 261 -35.20 -31.48 -17.18
N THR A 262 -35.14 -32.56 -17.96
CA THR A 262 -35.82 -32.67 -19.25
C THR A 262 -37.35 -32.69 -19.07
N MET A 263 -38.07 -32.30 -20.12
CA MET A 263 -39.52 -32.31 -20.15
C MET A 263 -40.12 -33.72 -19.92
N ALA A 264 -41.32 -33.74 -19.34
CA ALA A 264 -42.08 -34.98 -19.14
C ALA A 264 -42.46 -35.66 -20.48
N GLY A 265 -42.69 -36.98 -20.44
CA GLY A 265 -43.18 -37.74 -21.60
C GLY A 265 -42.11 -38.19 -22.60
N GLN A 266 -40.82 -38.13 -22.22
CA GLN A 266 -39.69 -38.63 -23.03
C GLN A 266 -39.42 -40.14 -22.87
N GLY A 267 -40.29 -40.88 -22.18
CA GLY A 267 -40.14 -42.30 -21.87
C GLY A 267 -39.63 -42.56 -20.45
N GLU A 268 -39.36 -43.83 -20.12
CA GLU A 268 -38.73 -44.22 -18.85
C GLU A 268 -37.21 -43.99 -18.94
N LEU A 269 -36.79 -42.75 -18.71
CA LEU A 269 -35.38 -42.37 -18.75
C LEU A 269 -34.72 -42.58 -17.38
N PRO A 270 -33.50 -43.13 -17.31
CA PRO A 270 -32.79 -43.30 -16.04
C PRO A 270 -32.35 -41.95 -15.43
N ASP A 271 -32.59 -41.76 -14.14
CA ASP A 271 -32.31 -40.50 -13.42
C ASP A 271 -30.80 -40.15 -13.35
N GLN A 272 -29.90 -41.13 -13.49
CA GLN A 272 -28.45 -40.91 -13.37
C GLN A 272 -27.81 -40.17 -14.55
N LEU A 273 -28.56 -39.83 -15.60
CA LEU A 273 -28.03 -39.20 -16.82
C LEU A 273 -27.89 -37.67 -16.69
N GLU A 274 -27.30 -37.24 -15.58
CA GLU A 274 -27.01 -35.83 -15.30
C GLU A 274 -25.73 -35.35 -15.99
N VAL A 275 -25.78 -34.15 -16.57
CA VAL A 275 -24.60 -33.38 -16.96
C VAL A 275 -24.41 -32.24 -15.97
N TYR A 276 -23.38 -32.36 -15.14
CA TYR A 276 -22.95 -31.33 -14.21
C TYR A 276 -21.78 -30.53 -14.81
N GLU A 277 -21.92 -29.21 -14.88
CA GLU A 277 -20.97 -28.34 -15.56
C GLU A 277 -20.66 -27.07 -14.76
N TYR A 278 -19.38 -26.78 -14.56
CA TYR A 278 -18.94 -25.44 -14.18
C TYR A 278 -18.82 -24.59 -15.44
N THR A 279 -19.69 -23.59 -15.58
CA THR A 279 -19.84 -22.79 -16.80
C THR A 279 -18.82 -21.65 -16.92
N GLY A 280 -17.86 -21.59 -16.00
CA GLY A 280 -16.91 -20.49 -15.88
C GLY A 280 -17.25 -19.51 -14.75
N ALA A 281 -16.36 -18.55 -14.55
CA ALA A 281 -16.58 -17.50 -13.57
C ALA A 281 -17.48 -16.41 -14.16
N TYR A 282 -18.43 -15.96 -13.36
CA TYR A 282 -19.28 -14.82 -13.64
C TYR A 282 -20.09 -14.99 -14.95
N THR A 283 -20.58 -16.20 -15.22
CA THR A 283 -21.31 -16.52 -16.47
C THR A 283 -22.58 -15.69 -16.63
N TYR A 284 -23.29 -15.41 -15.53
CA TYR A 284 -24.49 -14.60 -15.50
C TYR A 284 -24.62 -13.81 -14.19
N LEU A 285 -25.25 -12.64 -14.26
CA LEU A 285 -25.46 -11.71 -13.14
C LEU A 285 -26.69 -12.06 -12.30
N ASP A 286 -27.78 -12.40 -12.96
CA ASP A 286 -29.08 -12.69 -12.38
C ASP A 286 -29.41 -14.18 -12.54
N GLN A 287 -30.11 -14.76 -11.56
CA GLN A 287 -30.44 -16.19 -11.58
C GLN A 287 -31.33 -16.55 -12.78
N THR A 288 -32.28 -15.68 -13.14
CA THR A 288 -33.18 -15.83 -14.29
C THR A 288 -32.43 -16.03 -15.60
N ARG A 289 -31.29 -15.34 -15.79
CA ARG A 289 -30.43 -15.54 -16.94
C ARG A 289 -29.73 -16.89 -16.94
N GLY A 290 -29.25 -17.35 -15.78
CA GLY A 290 -28.68 -18.69 -15.63
C GLY A 290 -29.67 -19.80 -15.97
N ASP A 291 -30.92 -19.61 -15.54
CA ASP A 291 -32.02 -20.53 -15.83
C ASP A 291 -32.33 -20.58 -17.33
N HIS A 292 -32.37 -19.41 -17.98
CA HIS A 292 -32.58 -19.31 -19.43
C HIS A 292 -31.45 -19.98 -20.25
N LEU A 293 -30.18 -19.71 -19.93
CA LEU A 293 -29.03 -20.33 -20.61
C LEU A 293 -28.99 -21.85 -20.40
N THR A 294 -29.39 -22.32 -19.22
CA THR A 294 -29.48 -23.75 -18.92
C THR A 294 -30.62 -24.39 -19.72
N LYS A 295 -31.78 -23.71 -19.82
CA LYS A 295 -32.95 -24.14 -20.60
C LYS A 295 -32.62 -24.28 -22.09
N ILE A 296 -31.89 -23.33 -22.69
CA ILE A 296 -31.48 -23.41 -24.10
C ILE A 296 -30.74 -24.73 -24.40
N ARG A 297 -29.82 -25.15 -23.52
CA ARG A 297 -29.08 -26.41 -23.73
C ARG A 297 -29.97 -27.64 -23.54
N MET A 298 -30.89 -27.60 -22.58
CA MET A 298 -31.85 -28.68 -22.38
C MET A 298 -32.78 -28.82 -23.59
N GLU A 299 -33.32 -27.71 -24.10
CA GLU A 299 -34.17 -27.68 -25.31
C GLU A 299 -33.42 -28.18 -26.56
N GLN A 300 -32.10 -27.96 -26.65
CA GLN A 300 -31.28 -28.53 -27.73
C GLN A 300 -31.22 -30.07 -27.66
N TRP A 301 -31.02 -30.65 -26.48
CA TRP A 301 -31.08 -32.10 -26.29
C TRP A 301 -32.47 -32.66 -26.57
N GLU A 302 -33.52 -32.01 -26.08
CA GLU A 302 -34.91 -32.41 -26.31
C GLU A 302 -35.26 -32.41 -27.81
N SER A 303 -34.75 -31.41 -28.54
CA SER A 303 -34.88 -31.35 -29.99
C SER A 303 -34.25 -32.57 -30.66
N GLU A 304 -33.02 -32.93 -30.31
CA GLU A 304 -32.30 -34.09 -30.88
C GLU A 304 -32.86 -35.45 -30.43
N ALA A 305 -33.59 -35.50 -29.32
CA ALA A 305 -34.14 -36.74 -28.78
C ALA A 305 -35.15 -37.41 -29.73
N LYS A 306 -35.84 -36.63 -30.57
CA LYS A 306 -36.79 -37.17 -31.57
C LYS A 306 -36.73 -36.41 -32.90
N ARG A 307 -36.38 -37.13 -33.97
CA ARG A 307 -36.34 -36.65 -35.35
C ARG A 307 -37.20 -37.51 -36.25
N PHE A 308 -37.70 -36.92 -37.34
CA PHE A 308 -38.38 -37.62 -38.41
C PHE A 308 -37.60 -37.44 -39.70
N HIS A 309 -37.54 -38.48 -40.52
CA HIS A 309 -36.87 -38.44 -41.82
C HIS A 309 -37.88 -38.83 -42.89
N GLY A 310 -38.12 -37.90 -43.82
CA GLY A 310 -39.00 -38.10 -44.97
C GLY A 310 -38.22 -38.05 -46.28
N ALA A 311 -38.62 -38.85 -47.27
CA ALA A 311 -38.10 -38.78 -48.62
C ALA A 311 -39.25 -38.79 -49.64
N GLY A 312 -39.14 -38.00 -50.71
CA GLY A 312 -40.26 -37.76 -51.61
C GLY A 312 -39.96 -36.89 -52.82
N GLY A 313 -40.99 -36.65 -53.63
CA GLY A 313 -40.96 -35.75 -54.78
C GLY A 313 -41.41 -34.31 -54.46
N VAL A 314 -41.48 -33.94 -53.18
CA VAL A 314 -42.07 -32.67 -52.70
C VAL A 314 -41.22 -31.47 -53.12
N ARG A 315 -41.64 -30.73 -54.16
CA ARG A 315 -40.76 -29.68 -54.75
C ARG A 315 -40.70 -28.37 -53.95
N ALA A 316 -41.76 -28.10 -53.20
CA ALA A 316 -41.90 -26.86 -52.45
C ALA A 316 -41.07 -26.84 -51.16
N VAL A 317 -40.67 -28.01 -50.63
CA VAL A 317 -40.08 -28.11 -49.29
C VAL A 317 -38.69 -27.48 -49.22
N ASP A 318 -38.45 -26.75 -48.12
CA ASP A 318 -37.18 -26.10 -47.80
C ASP A 318 -36.99 -26.08 -46.28
N ALA A 319 -35.74 -25.97 -45.84
CA ALA A 319 -35.43 -25.86 -44.42
C ALA A 319 -36.05 -24.57 -43.85
N GLY A 320 -36.64 -24.68 -42.66
CA GLY A 320 -37.33 -23.57 -42.01
C GLY A 320 -38.70 -23.25 -42.60
N ARG A 321 -39.37 -24.27 -43.17
CA ARG A 321 -40.81 -24.28 -43.48
C ARG A 321 -41.57 -25.17 -42.50
N ARG A 322 -42.81 -24.81 -42.22
CA ARG A 322 -43.77 -25.65 -41.47
C ARG A 322 -44.74 -26.33 -42.42
N PHE A 323 -45.11 -27.58 -42.16
CA PHE A 323 -46.07 -28.31 -42.98
C PHE A 323 -46.89 -29.30 -42.14
N ILE A 324 -48.06 -29.66 -42.65
CA ILE A 324 -48.92 -30.69 -42.06
C ILE A 324 -48.77 -31.96 -42.89
N LEU A 325 -48.41 -33.07 -42.25
CA LEU A 325 -48.34 -34.37 -42.91
C LEU A 325 -49.74 -35.04 -42.89
N ALA A 326 -50.27 -35.34 -44.08
CA ALA A 326 -51.54 -36.03 -44.26
C ALA A 326 -51.36 -37.40 -44.93
N ASP A 327 -52.34 -38.28 -44.77
CA ASP A 327 -52.41 -39.63 -45.36
C ASP A 327 -51.36 -40.64 -44.79
N HIS A 328 -50.73 -40.28 -43.67
CA HIS A 328 -49.75 -41.12 -42.96
C HIS A 328 -50.42 -42.00 -41.88
N PRO A 329 -50.17 -43.32 -41.83
CA PRO A 329 -50.98 -44.27 -41.05
C PRO A 329 -50.97 -44.02 -39.55
N GLU A 330 -49.85 -43.49 -39.05
CA GLU A 330 -49.66 -43.21 -37.63
C GLU A 330 -50.03 -41.76 -37.29
N HIS A 331 -49.65 -40.80 -38.14
CA HIS A 331 -49.73 -39.38 -37.82
C HIS A 331 -51.13 -38.82 -38.01
N ASP A 332 -51.98 -39.43 -38.84
CA ASP A 332 -53.39 -39.03 -38.94
C ASP A 332 -54.19 -39.30 -37.65
N ARG A 333 -53.65 -40.13 -36.74
CA ARG A 333 -54.23 -40.40 -35.41
C ARG A 333 -53.73 -39.45 -34.32
N ASP A 334 -52.67 -38.68 -34.61
CA ASP A 334 -52.11 -37.73 -33.65
C ASP A 334 -53.04 -36.51 -33.47
N PRO A 335 -53.03 -35.86 -32.29
CA PRO A 335 -53.65 -34.56 -32.10
C PRO A 335 -53.17 -33.51 -33.12
N ALA A 336 -54.01 -32.52 -33.45
CA ALA A 336 -53.73 -31.55 -34.51
C ALA A 336 -52.40 -30.78 -34.31
N ASP A 337 -52.08 -30.40 -33.08
CA ASP A 337 -50.84 -29.71 -32.69
C ASP A 337 -49.59 -30.60 -32.84
N GLN A 338 -49.77 -31.91 -32.91
CA GLN A 338 -48.68 -32.87 -33.17
C GLN A 338 -48.54 -33.20 -34.66
N ARG A 339 -49.53 -32.91 -35.50
CA ARG A 339 -49.50 -33.20 -36.95
C ARG A 339 -48.73 -32.17 -37.77
N GLU A 340 -48.31 -31.08 -37.13
CA GLU A 340 -47.49 -30.04 -37.72
C GLU A 340 -46.00 -30.28 -37.49
N PHE A 341 -45.22 -30.22 -38.56
CA PHE A 341 -43.78 -30.46 -38.57
C PHE A 341 -43.02 -29.24 -39.11
N ALA A 342 -41.84 -28.98 -38.55
CA ALA A 342 -40.86 -28.06 -39.10
C ALA A 342 -39.74 -28.83 -39.81
N ALA A 343 -39.43 -28.44 -41.04
CA ALA A 343 -38.28 -28.96 -41.79
C ALA A 343 -36.97 -28.38 -41.20
N ILE A 344 -36.17 -29.22 -40.56
CA ILE A 344 -34.90 -28.88 -39.92
C ILE A 344 -33.78 -28.86 -40.95
N SER A 345 -33.70 -29.90 -41.79
CA SER A 345 -32.70 -30.05 -42.84
C SER A 345 -33.35 -30.59 -44.09
N VAL A 346 -32.90 -30.14 -45.26
CA VAL A 346 -33.38 -30.57 -46.57
C VAL A 346 -32.19 -30.84 -47.47
N GLN A 347 -32.21 -31.98 -48.17
CA GLN A 347 -31.25 -32.34 -49.20
C GLN A 347 -31.99 -32.57 -50.52
N TRP A 348 -31.45 -32.02 -51.61
CA TRP A 348 -32.04 -32.15 -52.94
C TRP A 348 -31.10 -32.91 -53.86
N TRP A 349 -31.67 -33.86 -54.60
CA TRP A 349 -30.99 -34.65 -55.63
C TRP A 349 -31.77 -34.52 -56.92
N ILE A 350 -31.25 -33.75 -57.88
CA ILE A 350 -32.04 -33.33 -59.05
C ILE A 350 -31.25 -33.54 -60.34
N GLU A 351 -31.81 -34.32 -61.27
CA GLU A 351 -31.36 -34.39 -62.67
C GLU A 351 -32.36 -33.64 -63.55
N ASN A 352 -31.88 -32.67 -64.32
CA ASN A 352 -32.75 -31.84 -65.15
C ASN A 352 -33.32 -32.66 -66.32
N ASN A 353 -34.53 -32.30 -66.77
CA ASN A 353 -35.20 -32.94 -67.90
C ASN A 353 -34.69 -32.37 -69.24
N LEU A 354 -33.40 -32.57 -69.52
CA LEU A 354 -32.76 -32.13 -70.77
C LEU A 354 -32.76 -33.26 -71.82
N PRO A 355 -32.88 -32.95 -73.13
CA PRO A 355 -32.82 -33.93 -74.21
C PRO A 355 -31.36 -34.28 -74.58
N VAL A 356 -30.52 -34.50 -73.57
CA VAL A 356 -29.11 -34.91 -73.72
C VAL A 356 -29.01 -36.38 -73.33
N ALA A 357 -28.29 -37.18 -74.13
CA ALA A 357 -28.18 -38.62 -73.87
C ALA A 357 -27.63 -38.89 -72.46
N SER A 358 -28.30 -39.78 -71.72
CA SER A 358 -27.95 -40.19 -70.33
C SER A 358 -26.58 -40.88 -70.20
N GLY A 359 -25.83 -41.03 -71.31
CA GLY A 359 -24.49 -41.63 -71.41
C GLY A 359 -23.36 -40.63 -71.69
N SER A 360 -23.49 -39.37 -71.25
CA SER A 360 -22.39 -38.39 -71.30
C SER A 360 -21.13 -38.88 -70.58
N ALA A 361 -19.95 -38.42 -71.04
CA ALA A 361 -18.67 -38.80 -70.44
C ALA A 361 -18.62 -38.59 -68.92
N ASP A 362 -18.14 -39.60 -68.18
CA ASP A 362 -17.90 -39.50 -66.74
C ASP A 362 -16.67 -38.64 -66.47
N PHE A 363 -16.91 -37.40 -66.03
CA PHE A 363 -15.85 -36.50 -65.61
C PHE A 363 -15.59 -36.60 -64.11
N PRO A 364 -14.32 -36.53 -63.66
CA PRO A 364 -14.00 -36.37 -62.24
C PRO A 364 -14.76 -35.19 -61.64
N TYR A 365 -15.21 -35.35 -60.39
CA TYR A 365 -16.04 -34.38 -59.65
C TYR A 365 -17.48 -34.19 -60.12
N SER A 366 -17.93 -34.81 -61.22
CA SER A 366 -19.34 -34.72 -61.62
C SER A 366 -20.27 -35.28 -60.54
N LEU A 367 -21.45 -34.69 -60.41
CA LEU A 367 -22.50 -35.12 -59.49
C LEU A 367 -23.18 -36.43 -59.88
N ARG A 368 -22.83 -37.01 -61.03
CA ARG A 368 -23.47 -38.21 -61.57
C ARG A 368 -23.45 -39.39 -60.60
N GLU A 369 -22.29 -39.72 -60.04
CA GLU A 369 -22.16 -40.84 -59.09
C GLU A 369 -23.06 -40.65 -57.86
N ALA A 370 -23.08 -39.44 -57.30
CA ALA A 370 -23.91 -39.12 -56.15
C ALA A 370 -25.41 -39.21 -56.47
N LEU A 371 -25.83 -38.76 -57.65
CA LEU A 371 -27.22 -38.93 -58.11
C LEU A 371 -27.58 -40.38 -58.38
N THR A 372 -26.70 -41.16 -59.00
CA THR A 372 -26.94 -42.60 -59.23
C THR A 372 -27.09 -43.33 -57.91
N GLN A 373 -26.24 -43.04 -56.92
CA GLN A 373 -26.36 -43.62 -55.58
C GLN A 373 -27.69 -43.24 -54.89
N ALA A 374 -28.13 -41.99 -55.02
CA ALA A 374 -29.44 -41.56 -54.51
C ALA A 374 -30.59 -42.27 -55.25
N GLN A 375 -30.53 -42.39 -56.58
CA GLN A 375 -31.53 -43.11 -57.38
C GLN A 375 -31.63 -44.59 -57.00
N ASP A 376 -30.49 -45.26 -56.79
CA ASP A 376 -30.42 -46.67 -56.40
C ASP A 376 -30.99 -46.90 -55.00
N GLY A 377 -30.72 -45.99 -54.06
CA GLY A 377 -31.23 -46.07 -52.68
C GLY A 377 -32.75 -46.05 -52.55
N TYR A 378 -33.43 -45.43 -53.51
CA TYR A 378 -34.90 -45.32 -53.55
C TYR A 378 -35.55 -46.15 -54.67
N GLY A 379 -34.81 -47.08 -55.28
CA GLY A 379 -35.36 -48.15 -56.12
C GLY A 379 -35.94 -47.70 -57.47
N ALA A 380 -35.40 -46.65 -58.08
CA ALA A 380 -35.85 -46.10 -59.37
C ALA A 380 -37.38 -45.89 -59.48
N ASP A 381 -38.01 -45.53 -58.35
CA ASP A 381 -39.45 -45.30 -58.23
C ASP A 381 -39.92 -44.28 -59.29
N PRO A 382 -40.92 -44.61 -60.13
CA PRO A 382 -41.51 -43.70 -61.10
C PRO A 382 -41.97 -42.36 -60.49
N ALA A 383 -42.28 -42.32 -59.19
CA ALA A 383 -42.72 -41.12 -58.48
C ALA A 383 -41.71 -39.95 -58.55
N PHE A 384 -40.41 -40.24 -58.70
CA PHE A 384 -39.35 -39.24 -58.77
C PHE A 384 -39.02 -38.76 -60.19
N ARG A 385 -39.66 -39.33 -61.22
CA ARG A 385 -39.40 -38.99 -62.62
C ARG A 385 -40.22 -37.77 -63.05
N VAL A 386 -39.58 -36.85 -63.77
CA VAL A 386 -40.19 -35.59 -64.22
C VAL A 386 -40.19 -35.52 -65.75
N PRO A 387 -41.28 -35.92 -66.43
CA PRO A 387 -41.35 -35.89 -67.88
C PRO A 387 -41.43 -34.46 -68.43
N HIS A 388 -40.84 -34.24 -69.61
CA HIS A 388 -40.94 -33.00 -70.36
C HIS A 388 -41.66 -33.23 -71.71
N ALA A 389 -42.20 -32.15 -72.30
CA ALA A 389 -42.99 -32.21 -73.53
C ALA A 389 -42.20 -32.72 -74.76
N ASP A 390 -40.87 -32.61 -74.73
CA ASP A 390 -39.96 -33.11 -75.79
C ASP A 390 -39.60 -34.60 -75.61
N GLY A 391 -40.17 -35.29 -74.62
CA GLY A 391 -39.92 -36.70 -74.33
C GLY A 391 -38.72 -36.98 -73.43
N SER A 392 -37.97 -35.95 -73.03
CA SER A 392 -36.92 -36.10 -72.00
C SER A 392 -37.52 -36.28 -70.60
N VAL A 393 -36.79 -36.95 -69.72
CA VAL A 393 -37.24 -37.25 -68.35
C VAL A 393 -36.13 -36.85 -67.38
N GLY A 394 -36.48 -36.02 -66.39
CA GLY A 394 -35.61 -35.66 -65.27
C GLY A 394 -35.88 -36.52 -64.04
N PHE A 395 -35.13 -36.24 -62.97
CA PHE A 395 -35.25 -36.87 -61.66
C PHE A 395 -35.30 -35.80 -60.58
N TYR A 396 -36.20 -35.95 -59.60
CA TYR A 396 -36.28 -35.06 -58.45
C TYR A 396 -36.55 -35.87 -57.18
N LEU A 397 -35.61 -35.83 -56.26
CA LEU A 397 -35.72 -36.41 -54.92
C LEU A 397 -35.37 -35.35 -53.88
N VAL A 398 -36.18 -35.27 -52.84
CA VAL A 398 -35.89 -34.50 -51.64
C VAL A 398 -35.91 -35.40 -50.41
N GLU A 399 -34.92 -35.20 -49.55
CA GLU A 399 -34.85 -35.81 -48.23
C GLU A 399 -34.97 -34.71 -47.17
N VAL A 400 -35.79 -34.94 -46.15
CA VAL A 400 -36.11 -33.95 -45.13
C VAL A 400 -35.92 -34.56 -43.75
N GLU A 401 -35.09 -33.94 -42.92
CA GLU A 401 -35.10 -34.10 -41.47
C GLU A 401 -36.12 -33.11 -40.90
N ALA A 402 -37.08 -33.59 -40.12
CA ALA A 402 -38.14 -32.79 -39.53
C ALA A 402 -38.31 -33.07 -38.02
N GLN A 403 -38.93 -32.12 -37.32
CA GLN A 403 -39.41 -32.31 -35.95
C GLN A 403 -40.83 -31.77 -35.82
N ARG A 404 -41.56 -32.15 -34.76
CA ARG A 404 -42.85 -31.52 -34.46
C ARG A 404 -42.64 -30.07 -34.02
N VAL A 405 -43.53 -29.18 -34.45
CA VAL A 405 -43.44 -27.74 -34.10
C VAL A 405 -43.65 -27.49 -32.60
N SER A 406 -44.36 -28.38 -31.91
CA SER A 406 -44.59 -28.31 -30.45
C SER A 406 -43.35 -28.54 -29.59
N VAL A 407 -42.28 -29.12 -30.15
CA VAL A 407 -41.00 -29.28 -29.46
C VAL A 407 -40.14 -28.06 -29.75
N PRO A 408 -39.56 -27.38 -28.74
CA PRO A 408 -38.61 -26.30 -28.98
C PRO A 408 -37.42 -26.76 -29.83
N TYR A 409 -36.93 -25.88 -30.72
CA TYR A 409 -35.67 -26.11 -31.44
C TYR A 409 -34.60 -25.15 -30.95
N ARG A 410 -33.37 -25.65 -30.88
CA ARG A 410 -32.14 -24.88 -30.67
C ARG A 410 -31.06 -25.43 -31.59
N SER A 411 -30.24 -24.54 -32.15
CA SER A 411 -29.08 -24.96 -32.94
C SER A 411 -28.12 -25.77 -32.07
N PRO A 412 -27.46 -26.80 -32.62
CA PRO A 412 -26.32 -27.43 -31.97
C PRO A 412 -25.22 -26.39 -31.67
N PHE A 413 -24.58 -26.53 -30.51
CA PHE A 413 -23.46 -25.68 -30.10
C PHE A 413 -22.18 -26.20 -30.75
N GLU A 414 -21.92 -25.76 -31.98
CA GLU A 414 -20.76 -26.15 -32.78
C GLU A 414 -19.64 -25.09 -32.70
N HIS A 415 -19.97 -23.86 -32.30
CA HIS A 415 -19.04 -22.73 -32.29
C HIS A 415 -18.65 -22.36 -30.86
N GLU A 416 -17.50 -22.87 -30.42
CA GLU A 416 -16.96 -22.52 -29.10
C GLU A 416 -16.31 -21.13 -29.08
N LYS A 417 -16.20 -20.54 -27.89
CA LYS A 417 -15.41 -19.31 -27.72
C LYS A 417 -13.93 -19.60 -28.01
N PRO A 418 -13.19 -18.64 -28.61
CA PRO A 418 -11.75 -18.79 -28.77
C PRO A 418 -11.07 -18.85 -27.39
N LYS A 419 -10.13 -19.79 -27.23
CA LYS A 419 -9.30 -19.87 -26.03
C LYS A 419 -8.26 -18.77 -26.04
N MET A 420 -8.28 -17.92 -25.02
CA MET A 420 -7.33 -16.82 -24.89
C MET A 420 -6.09 -17.21 -24.10
N HIS A 421 -5.04 -16.43 -24.29
CA HIS A 421 -3.76 -16.53 -23.60
C HIS A 421 -3.39 -15.16 -23.05
N LEU A 422 -2.32 -15.10 -22.25
CA LEU A 422 -1.79 -13.86 -21.69
C LEU A 422 -1.55 -12.81 -22.79
N GLU A 423 -2.11 -11.62 -22.62
CA GLU A 423 -1.95 -10.46 -23.49
C GLU A 423 -1.42 -9.26 -22.69
N THR A 424 -0.95 -8.21 -23.37
CA THR A 424 -0.61 -6.93 -22.75
C THR A 424 -1.65 -5.87 -23.08
N ALA A 425 -1.86 -4.94 -22.15
CA ALA A 425 -2.75 -3.81 -22.33
C ALA A 425 -2.22 -2.58 -21.57
N ILE A 426 -2.65 -1.39 -21.98
CA ILE A 426 -2.32 -0.14 -21.32
C ILE A 426 -3.50 0.31 -20.47
N VAL A 427 -3.25 0.74 -19.24
CA VAL A 427 -4.30 1.29 -18.36
C VAL A 427 -4.80 2.63 -18.92
N VAL A 428 -6.11 2.81 -19.00
CA VAL A 428 -6.76 4.01 -19.54
C VAL A 428 -7.83 4.56 -18.61
N GLY A 429 -8.20 5.81 -18.81
CA GLY A 429 -9.24 6.51 -18.07
C GLY A 429 -9.58 7.87 -18.66
N PRO A 430 -10.37 8.69 -17.96
CA PRO A 430 -10.76 10.01 -18.42
C PRO A 430 -9.57 10.94 -18.63
N GLN A 431 -9.71 11.87 -19.57
CA GLN A 431 -8.66 12.85 -19.86
C GLN A 431 -8.35 13.71 -18.62
N GLY A 432 -7.06 13.84 -18.29
CA GLY A 432 -6.59 14.66 -17.17
C GLY A 432 -6.51 13.91 -15.84
N GLU A 433 -7.01 12.68 -15.76
CA GLU A 433 -6.86 11.81 -14.59
C GLU A 433 -5.55 11.02 -14.63
N GLU A 434 -4.96 10.79 -13.46
CA GLU A 434 -3.81 9.91 -13.29
C GLU A 434 -4.22 8.48 -12.89
N VAL A 435 -5.34 8.34 -12.19
CA VAL A 435 -5.85 7.08 -11.63
C VAL A 435 -7.36 7.01 -11.86
N TYR A 436 -7.84 5.91 -12.44
CA TYR A 436 -9.27 5.71 -12.70
C TYR A 436 -9.71 4.31 -12.28
N THR A 437 -10.48 4.24 -11.19
CA THR A 437 -10.80 2.98 -10.52
C THR A 437 -12.22 3.00 -9.96
N ASP A 438 -12.72 1.84 -9.54
CA ASP A 438 -14.01 1.71 -8.85
C ASP A 438 -13.87 1.21 -7.41
N GLU A 439 -15.00 0.87 -6.76
CA GLU A 439 -15.06 0.38 -5.37
C GLU A 439 -14.25 -0.91 -5.11
N LEU A 440 -13.89 -1.65 -6.17
CA LEU A 440 -13.08 -2.87 -6.09
C LEU A 440 -11.64 -2.67 -6.60
N ASN A 441 -11.22 -1.42 -6.81
CA ASN A 441 -9.94 -1.06 -7.42
C ASN A 441 -9.72 -1.74 -8.80
N ARG A 442 -10.80 -1.95 -9.55
CA ARG A 442 -10.73 -2.41 -10.93
C ARG A 442 -10.26 -1.25 -11.81
N ILE A 443 -9.62 -1.59 -12.91
CA ILE A 443 -9.10 -0.62 -13.89
C ILE A 443 -9.82 -0.79 -15.21
N ARG A 444 -9.65 0.18 -16.12
CA ARG A 444 -9.97 0.01 -17.53
C ARG A 444 -8.68 0.00 -18.34
N VAL A 445 -8.69 -0.75 -19.44
CA VAL A 445 -7.49 -0.99 -20.24
C VAL A 445 -7.79 -0.85 -21.72
N GLN A 446 -6.81 -0.45 -22.49
CA GLN A 446 -6.82 -0.53 -23.94
C GLN A 446 -5.88 -1.65 -24.36
N PHE A 447 -6.42 -2.65 -25.05
CA PHE A 447 -5.61 -3.71 -25.64
C PHE A 447 -4.80 -3.16 -26.83
N VAL A 448 -3.60 -3.69 -27.04
CA VAL A 448 -2.68 -3.21 -28.10
C VAL A 448 -3.27 -3.36 -29.51
N TRP A 449 -4.12 -4.37 -29.71
CA TRP A 449 -4.78 -4.64 -30.98
C TRP A 449 -6.07 -3.82 -31.19
N ASP A 450 -6.55 -3.10 -30.18
CA ASP A 450 -7.80 -2.35 -30.26
C ASP A 450 -7.61 -1.05 -31.05
N ARG A 451 -8.13 -1.07 -32.28
CA ARG A 451 -8.04 0.01 -33.27
C ARG A 451 -9.25 0.93 -33.33
N LEU A 452 -10.34 0.60 -32.62
CA LEU A 452 -11.59 1.36 -32.72
C LEU A 452 -11.77 2.33 -31.55
N ASN A 453 -11.27 1.97 -30.37
CA ASN A 453 -11.39 2.83 -29.21
C ASN A 453 -10.30 3.91 -29.18
N PRO A 454 -10.62 5.14 -28.77
CA PRO A 454 -9.69 6.27 -28.73
C PRO A 454 -8.71 6.23 -27.54
N GLY A 455 -8.69 5.14 -26.75
CA GLY A 455 -7.85 5.02 -25.56
C GLY A 455 -8.35 5.81 -24.35
N ASN A 456 -9.66 6.00 -24.22
CA ASN A 456 -10.30 6.65 -23.08
C ASN A 456 -10.95 5.63 -22.14
N GLU A 457 -11.71 6.11 -21.16
CA GLU A 457 -12.42 5.28 -20.21
C GLU A 457 -13.37 4.27 -20.87
N ASN A 458 -13.80 4.43 -22.13
CA ASN A 458 -14.75 3.51 -22.76
C ASN A 458 -14.09 2.33 -23.49
N ALA A 459 -12.75 2.19 -23.44
CA ALA A 459 -12.01 1.18 -24.19
C ALA A 459 -12.33 -0.27 -23.79
N SER A 460 -12.55 -0.54 -22.51
CA SER A 460 -12.87 -1.88 -22.01
C SER A 460 -13.91 -1.88 -20.89
N CYS A 461 -14.33 -3.08 -20.50
CA CYS A 461 -14.98 -3.28 -19.21
C CYS A 461 -14.01 -3.02 -18.04
N TRP A 462 -14.56 -2.99 -16.83
CA TRP A 462 -13.78 -3.01 -15.60
C TRP A 462 -13.04 -4.34 -15.42
N VAL A 463 -11.71 -4.29 -15.41
CA VAL A 463 -10.80 -5.42 -15.24
C VAL A 463 -10.30 -5.46 -13.80
N ARG A 464 -10.45 -6.61 -13.14
CA ARG A 464 -9.91 -6.82 -11.79
C ARG A 464 -8.39 -6.92 -11.83
N VAL A 465 -7.73 -6.43 -10.78
CA VAL A 465 -6.27 -6.44 -10.65
C VAL A 465 -5.87 -7.39 -9.53
N VAL A 466 -4.99 -8.34 -9.82
CA VAL A 466 -4.33 -9.18 -8.82
C VAL A 466 -3.41 -8.30 -7.97
N GLN A 467 -3.53 -8.43 -6.65
CA GLN A 467 -2.65 -7.76 -5.69
C GLN A 467 -1.71 -8.78 -5.04
N SER A 468 -0.62 -8.30 -4.43
CA SER A 468 0.39 -9.15 -3.79
C SER A 468 -0.12 -9.86 -2.52
N ASP A 469 -1.08 -9.27 -1.82
CA ASP A 469 -1.73 -9.82 -0.62
C ASP A 469 -3.16 -9.22 -0.52
N THR A 470 -4.16 -10.02 -0.17
CA THR A 470 -5.58 -9.57 -0.11
C THR A 470 -6.39 -10.32 0.94
N GLY A 471 -7.23 -9.62 1.69
CA GLY A 471 -8.27 -10.23 2.52
C GLY A 471 -9.34 -9.24 3.01
N GLY A 472 -10.25 -9.71 3.88
CA GLY A 472 -11.38 -8.93 4.39
C GLY A 472 -10.95 -7.79 5.32
N GLY A 473 -10.47 -6.68 4.76
CA GLY A 473 -10.01 -5.51 5.50
C GLY A 473 -8.48 -5.41 5.68
N TYR A 474 -7.69 -6.22 4.97
CA TYR A 474 -6.22 -6.19 4.99
C TYR A 474 -5.64 -6.55 3.62
N GLY A 475 -4.34 -6.32 3.44
CA GLY A 475 -3.58 -6.70 2.23
C GLY A 475 -2.76 -5.54 1.65
N GLY A 476 -2.07 -5.82 0.56
CA GLY A 476 -1.35 -4.83 -0.23
C GLY A 476 -2.25 -4.24 -1.31
N VAL A 477 -2.31 -2.91 -1.41
CA VAL A 477 -3.04 -2.23 -2.48
C VAL A 477 -2.08 -1.30 -3.21
N HIS A 478 -1.81 -1.63 -4.46
CA HIS A 478 -1.13 -0.73 -5.38
C HIS A 478 -1.97 -0.68 -6.65
N VAL A 479 -2.71 0.38 -6.92
CA VAL A 479 -3.59 0.38 -8.10
C VAL A 479 -2.81 0.81 -9.34
N PRO A 480 -2.90 0.09 -10.48
CA PRO A 480 -2.27 0.52 -11.72
C PRO A 480 -2.76 1.91 -12.14
N ARG A 481 -1.84 2.77 -12.58
CA ARG A 481 -2.14 4.14 -13.02
C ARG A 481 -2.30 4.22 -14.54
N ILE A 482 -3.00 5.24 -15.01
CA ILE A 482 -3.21 5.48 -16.44
C ILE A 482 -1.86 5.59 -17.15
N GLY A 483 -1.70 4.88 -18.27
CA GLY A 483 -0.47 4.79 -19.04
C GLY A 483 0.47 3.65 -18.63
N GLU A 484 0.23 2.96 -17.51
CA GLU A 484 1.01 1.77 -17.13
C GLU A 484 0.65 0.56 -18.01
N GLU A 485 1.62 -0.34 -18.19
CA GLU A 485 1.43 -1.60 -18.91
C GLU A 485 1.10 -2.74 -17.95
N VAL A 486 0.03 -3.46 -18.25
CA VAL A 486 -0.47 -4.58 -17.47
C VAL A 486 -0.54 -5.84 -18.31
N LEU A 487 -0.35 -6.98 -17.64
CA LEU A 487 -0.54 -8.31 -18.23
C LEU A 487 -1.97 -8.76 -17.95
N ILE A 488 -2.71 -9.10 -19.01
CA ILE A 488 -4.10 -9.54 -18.96
C ILE A 488 -4.15 -11.04 -19.23
N ASP A 489 -4.63 -11.80 -18.25
CA ASP A 489 -5.01 -13.20 -18.40
C ASP A 489 -6.53 -13.34 -18.44
N TYR A 490 -7.03 -14.53 -18.79
CA TYR A 490 -8.45 -14.78 -19.01
C TYR A 490 -8.91 -15.94 -18.14
N VAL A 491 -9.94 -15.71 -17.31
CA VAL A 491 -10.43 -16.73 -16.38
C VAL A 491 -10.98 -17.92 -17.17
N GLY A 492 -10.34 -19.08 -17.03
CA GLY A 492 -10.69 -20.29 -17.81
C GLY A 492 -10.42 -20.17 -19.32
N GLY A 493 -9.63 -19.18 -19.75
CA GLY A 493 -9.39 -18.89 -21.16
C GLY A 493 -10.55 -18.20 -21.89
N ASP A 494 -11.58 -17.75 -21.17
CA ASP A 494 -12.76 -17.07 -21.76
C ASP A 494 -12.42 -15.64 -22.20
N CYS A 495 -12.58 -15.37 -23.50
CA CYS A 495 -12.32 -14.05 -24.11
C CYS A 495 -13.11 -12.89 -23.51
N ASP A 496 -14.22 -13.16 -22.83
CA ASP A 496 -15.06 -12.16 -22.20
C ASP A 496 -14.74 -11.95 -20.70
N ARG A 497 -13.67 -12.58 -20.18
CA ARG A 497 -13.32 -12.57 -18.74
C ARG A 497 -11.86 -12.16 -18.47
N PRO A 498 -11.45 -10.94 -18.85
CA PRO A 498 -10.11 -10.44 -18.60
C PRO A 498 -9.84 -10.19 -17.10
N LEU A 499 -8.61 -10.47 -16.68
CA LEU A 499 -8.07 -10.25 -15.34
C LEU A 499 -6.63 -9.73 -15.47
N ALA A 500 -6.32 -8.59 -14.85
CA ALA A 500 -4.96 -8.09 -14.81
C ALA A 500 -4.16 -8.86 -13.76
N VAL A 501 -3.18 -9.66 -14.19
CA VAL A 501 -2.41 -10.58 -13.34
C VAL A 501 -1.03 -10.04 -12.98
N GLY A 502 -0.58 -8.98 -13.64
CA GLY A 502 0.73 -8.40 -13.38
C GLY A 502 0.89 -7.01 -14.00
N ARG A 503 2.02 -6.39 -13.65
CA ARG A 503 2.48 -5.12 -14.21
C ARG A 503 3.90 -5.30 -14.72
N VAL A 504 4.21 -4.62 -15.80
CA VAL A 504 5.54 -4.62 -16.39
C VAL A 504 5.97 -3.19 -16.68
N TYR A 505 7.26 -2.94 -16.48
CA TYR A 505 7.89 -1.71 -16.93
C TYR A 505 8.16 -1.80 -18.44
N ASN A 506 8.22 -0.64 -19.11
CA ASN A 506 8.50 -0.54 -20.53
C ASN A 506 9.38 0.68 -20.85
N GLY A 507 9.54 1.00 -22.14
CA GLY A 507 10.41 2.09 -22.57
C GLY A 507 10.00 3.47 -22.06
N ALA A 508 8.69 3.70 -21.87
CA ALA A 508 8.15 4.96 -21.35
C ALA A 508 8.11 4.98 -19.82
N ASN A 509 7.70 3.86 -19.20
CA ASN A 509 7.64 3.68 -17.76
C ASN A 509 8.79 2.78 -17.33
N GLN A 510 9.94 3.37 -17.02
CA GLN A 510 11.12 2.62 -16.60
C GLN A 510 11.09 2.36 -15.08
N PRO A 511 11.66 1.22 -14.63
CA PRO A 511 11.87 1.00 -13.20
C PRO A 511 12.75 2.10 -12.60
N GLN A 512 12.46 2.50 -11.36
CA GLN A 512 13.28 3.49 -10.66
C GLN A 512 14.70 2.99 -10.35
N TRP A 513 14.83 1.70 -10.08
CA TRP A 513 16.08 1.03 -9.78
C TRP A 513 16.30 -0.10 -10.79
N HIS A 514 17.45 -0.11 -11.44
CA HIS A 514 17.73 -0.95 -12.60
C HIS A 514 19.22 -1.08 -12.90
N SER A 515 19.57 -1.82 -13.95
CA SER A 515 20.93 -2.03 -14.47
C SER A 515 21.88 -2.89 -13.62
N ASP A 516 22.03 -2.60 -12.32
CA ASP A 516 23.02 -3.28 -11.47
C ASP A 516 22.45 -4.48 -10.69
N GLY A 517 21.15 -4.46 -10.39
CA GLY A 517 20.44 -5.49 -9.65
C GLY A 517 20.71 -5.49 -8.15
N ILE A 518 21.27 -4.41 -7.59
CA ILE A 518 21.63 -4.33 -6.15
C ILE A 518 20.63 -3.52 -5.33
N LEU A 519 19.83 -2.66 -5.97
CA LEU A 519 18.78 -1.87 -5.33
C LEU A 519 17.41 -2.53 -5.55
N SER A 520 16.62 -2.64 -4.47
CA SER A 520 15.25 -3.15 -4.51
C SER A 520 14.34 -2.38 -3.55
N GLY A 521 13.02 -2.45 -3.73
CA GLY A 521 12.07 -1.86 -2.78
C GLY A 521 10.80 -1.31 -3.41
N TYR A 522 10.19 -0.33 -2.75
CA TYR A 522 8.94 0.31 -3.16
C TYR A 522 9.10 1.82 -3.19
N ARG A 523 8.69 2.46 -4.28
CA ARG A 523 8.57 3.92 -4.38
C ARG A 523 7.18 4.27 -4.87
N SER A 524 6.48 5.13 -4.13
CA SER A 524 5.21 5.70 -4.56
C SER A 524 5.43 6.97 -5.38
N LYS A 525 4.34 7.53 -5.90
CA LYS A 525 4.30 8.87 -6.50
C LYS A 525 3.11 9.62 -5.92
N GLU A 526 3.29 10.87 -5.51
CA GLU A 526 2.22 11.77 -5.11
C GLU A 526 1.18 11.89 -6.23
N TYR A 527 -0.10 11.87 -5.89
CA TYR A 527 -1.16 12.02 -6.87
C TYR A 527 -1.18 13.47 -7.39
N SER A 528 -1.08 13.65 -8.71
CA SER A 528 -1.02 14.98 -9.35
C SER A 528 0.13 15.89 -8.84
N GLY A 529 1.19 15.30 -8.27
CA GLY A 529 2.31 16.03 -7.67
C GLY A 529 3.67 15.41 -7.98
N GLY A 530 4.71 15.96 -7.34
CA GLY A 530 6.11 15.54 -7.53
C GLY A 530 6.70 14.77 -6.35
N GLY A 531 6.00 14.72 -5.22
CA GLY A 531 6.44 14.03 -4.02
C GLY A 531 6.40 12.50 -4.15
N TYR A 532 7.01 11.81 -3.20
CA TYR A 532 7.03 10.35 -3.13
C TYR A 532 7.38 9.87 -1.72
N ASN A 533 6.99 8.63 -1.43
CA ASN A 533 7.52 7.88 -0.31
C ASN A 533 8.28 6.68 -0.87
N GLN A 534 9.38 6.28 -0.23
CA GLN A 534 10.11 5.10 -0.65
C GLN A 534 10.66 4.29 0.52
N LEU A 535 10.70 2.98 0.32
CA LEU A 535 11.47 2.01 1.07
C LEU A 535 12.47 1.39 0.09
N VAL A 536 13.77 1.53 0.36
CA VAL A 536 14.84 1.04 -0.51
C VAL A 536 15.74 0.12 0.30
N MET A 537 16.07 -1.03 -0.27
CA MET A 537 17.05 -1.98 0.22
C MET A 537 18.21 -2.01 -0.77
N ASP A 538 19.43 -1.94 -0.26
CA ASP A 538 20.66 -1.99 -1.04
C ASP A 538 21.45 -3.21 -0.58
N ASP A 539 21.59 -4.19 -1.48
CA ASP A 539 22.28 -5.46 -1.25
C ASP A 539 23.70 -5.46 -1.84
N ALA A 540 24.28 -4.28 -2.05
CA ALA A 540 25.68 -4.17 -2.45
C ALA A 540 26.60 -4.89 -1.44
N THR A 541 27.49 -5.74 -1.95
CA THR A 541 28.32 -6.63 -1.13
C THR A 541 29.12 -5.86 -0.09
N GLY A 542 28.89 -6.16 1.20
CA GLY A 542 29.58 -5.53 2.33
C GLY A 542 29.08 -4.11 2.66
N GLN A 543 28.03 -3.65 2.01
CA GLN A 543 27.47 -2.30 2.11
C GLN A 543 25.94 -2.32 2.24
N ASN A 544 25.41 -3.33 2.94
CA ASN A 544 23.96 -3.50 3.08
C ASN A 544 23.34 -2.31 3.81
N ARG A 545 22.24 -1.78 3.26
CA ARG A 545 21.47 -0.72 3.92
C ARG A 545 19.98 -0.79 3.61
N VAL A 546 19.20 -0.10 4.45
CA VAL A 546 17.77 0.14 4.24
C VAL A 546 17.48 1.62 4.43
N GLN A 547 16.73 2.23 3.51
CA GLN A 547 16.22 3.61 3.62
C GLN A 547 14.70 3.60 3.61
N LEU A 548 14.09 4.25 4.60
CA LEU A 548 12.69 4.70 4.55
C LEU A 548 12.68 6.22 4.40
N MET A 549 11.96 6.75 3.42
CA MET A 549 11.99 8.19 3.09
C MET A 549 10.60 8.70 2.69
N SER A 550 10.29 9.92 3.10
CA SER A 550 9.28 10.77 2.50
C SER A 550 9.95 12.01 1.92
N SER A 551 9.57 12.41 0.71
CA SER A 551 10.03 13.68 0.13
C SER A 551 9.56 14.89 0.94
N SER A 552 8.53 14.74 1.78
CA SER A 552 8.06 15.80 2.68
C SER A 552 9.11 16.10 3.75
N ALA A 553 9.62 17.35 3.73
CA ALA A 553 10.71 17.82 4.58
C ALA A 553 11.98 16.94 4.54
N ASN A 554 12.19 16.22 3.43
CA ASN A 554 13.27 15.22 3.26
C ASN A 554 13.41 14.27 4.47
N SER A 555 12.27 13.85 5.02
CA SER A 555 12.26 13.04 6.25
C SER A 555 12.64 11.60 5.93
N LEU A 556 13.73 11.12 6.50
CA LEU A 556 14.27 9.79 6.22
C LEU A 556 14.83 9.08 7.46
N LEU A 557 14.79 7.75 7.40
CA LEU A 557 15.53 6.83 8.24
C LEU A 557 16.44 6.00 7.34
N HIS A 558 17.75 6.18 7.45
CA HIS A 558 18.76 5.27 6.88
C HIS A 558 19.27 4.34 7.97
N LEU A 559 19.48 3.08 7.62
CA LEU A 559 20.03 2.04 8.50
C LEU A 559 21.14 1.28 7.76
N GLY A 560 22.23 0.95 8.46
CA GLY A 560 23.35 0.18 7.92
C GLY A 560 24.43 1.07 7.30
N TYR A 561 24.81 0.78 6.06
CA TYR A 561 25.86 1.48 5.32
C TYR A 561 25.32 2.70 4.56
N ILE A 562 25.44 3.89 5.14
CA ILE A 562 24.80 5.12 4.69
C ILE A 562 25.59 5.70 3.51
N ILE A 563 24.92 5.92 2.39
CA ILE A 563 25.48 6.53 1.18
C ILE A 563 24.52 7.58 0.62
N ASP A 564 25.06 8.53 -0.14
CA ASP A 564 24.26 9.39 -1.00
C ASP A 564 23.59 8.53 -2.09
N GLN A 565 22.33 8.84 -2.41
CA GLN A 565 21.59 8.14 -3.46
C GLN A 565 20.72 9.13 -4.22
N ASN A 566 20.89 9.15 -5.54
CA ASN A 566 19.99 9.85 -6.44
C ASN A 566 19.39 8.88 -7.45
N GLY A 567 18.13 8.52 -7.23
CA GLY A 567 17.43 7.53 -8.05
C GLY A 567 18.14 6.19 -8.06
N ASN A 568 18.61 5.77 -9.25
CA ASN A 568 19.35 4.53 -9.45
C ASN A 568 20.86 4.65 -9.16
N SER A 569 21.38 5.86 -8.94
CA SER A 569 22.81 6.09 -8.77
C SER A 569 23.21 6.01 -7.30
N ARG A 570 24.21 5.18 -6.99
CA ARG A 570 24.89 5.12 -5.68
C ARG A 570 26.00 6.17 -5.64
N GLY A 571 25.95 7.05 -4.65
CA GLY A 571 26.89 8.15 -4.45
C GLY A 571 27.95 7.85 -3.38
N SER A 572 28.46 8.92 -2.78
CA SER A 572 29.53 8.89 -1.77
C SER A 572 29.10 8.19 -0.49
N TYR A 573 30.07 7.58 0.21
CA TYR A 573 29.86 7.09 1.57
C TYR A 573 29.62 8.26 2.55
N LEU A 574 28.56 8.16 3.35
CA LEU A 574 28.16 9.18 4.32
C LEU A 574 28.37 8.73 5.77
N GLY A 575 28.42 7.44 6.05
CA GLY A 575 28.64 6.91 7.40
C GLY A 575 28.07 5.51 7.60
N SER A 576 28.15 4.97 8.81
CA SER A 576 27.56 3.68 9.18
C SER A 576 26.75 3.80 10.46
N GLY A 577 25.66 3.04 10.56
CA GLY A 577 24.79 3.04 11.74
C GLY A 577 23.35 3.38 11.37
N PHE A 578 22.82 4.48 11.91
CA PHE A 578 21.52 5.00 11.53
C PHE A 578 21.58 6.51 11.35
N ASP A 579 20.80 7.03 10.40
CA ASP A 579 20.57 8.47 10.23
C ASP A 579 19.07 8.70 10.23
N LEU A 580 18.59 9.46 11.22
CA LEU A 580 17.21 9.93 11.29
C LEU A 580 17.25 11.43 11.03
N ARG A 581 16.88 11.82 9.82
CA ARG A 581 16.94 13.19 9.36
C ARG A 581 15.54 13.69 9.04
N SER A 582 15.27 14.93 9.42
CA SER A 582 14.14 15.71 8.93
C SER A 582 14.57 17.16 8.87
N ASP A 583 14.17 17.90 7.84
CA ASP A 583 14.36 19.35 7.79
C ASP A 583 13.37 20.10 8.74
N ALA A 584 12.63 19.36 9.59
CA ALA A 584 11.70 19.84 10.61
C ALA A 584 12.16 19.47 12.06
N TYR A 585 11.25 18.98 12.93
CA TYR A 585 11.56 18.63 14.35
C TYR A 585 11.80 17.11 14.52
N GLY A 586 12.68 16.69 15.45
CA GLY A 586 12.96 15.27 15.72
C GLY A 586 13.61 14.99 17.08
N ALA A 587 13.71 13.70 17.47
CA ALA A 587 14.37 13.24 18.69
C ALA A 587 15.16 11.94 18.43
N VAL A 588 16.36 11.82 19.01
CA VAL A 588 17.32 10.74 18.71
C VAL A 588 18.09 10.30 19.97
N ARG A 589 18.50 9.02 20.06
CA ARG A 589 19.36 8.45 21.12
C ARG A 589 20.47 7.60 20.49
N ALA A 590 21.69 7.62 21.04
CA ALA A 590 22.85 6.88 20.48
C ALA A 590 23.88 6.44 21.54
N SER A 591 24.67 5.40 21.25
CA SER A 591 25.63 4.77 22.20
C SER A 591 27.12 5.07 21.92
N GLN A 592 27.48 5.58 20.73
CA GLN A 592 28.87 5.88 20.34
C GLN A 592 29.12 7.38 20.12
N GLY A 593 28.13 8.23 20.41
CA GLY A 593 28.18 9.68 20.22
C GLY A 593 26.86 10.21 19.67
N LEU A 594 26.49 11.46 20.03
CA LEU A 594 25.26 12.10 19.56
C LEU A 594 25.53 13.58 19.24
N TYR A 595 25.27 13.99 18.00
CA TYR A 595 25.28 15.38 17.59
C TYR A 595 23.85 15.90 17.41
N VAL A 596 23.48 16.95 18.14
CA VAL A 596 22.15 17.59 18.03
C VAL A 596 22.35 19.02 17.53
N THR A 597 21.79 19.33 16.36
CA THR A 597 21.99 20.65 15.73
C THR A 597 20.77 21.19 15.01
N THR A 598 20.67 22.51 14.96
CA THR A 598 19.73 23.28 14.13
C THR A 598 20.45 24.06 13.01
N HIS A 599 21.75 23.82 12.79
CA HIS A 599 22.44 24.39 11.64
C HIS A 599 21.86 23.79 10.33
N PRO A 600 21.58 24.61 9.29
CA PRO A 600 21.13 24.08 8.01
C PRO A 600 22.23 23.22 7.38
N LYS A 601 21.88 21.97 7.00
CA LYS A 601 22.80 21.04 6.34
C LYS A 601 22.27 20.63 4.97
N ALA A 602 23.17 20.52 3.99
CA ALA A 602 22.80 20.02 2.66
C ALA A 602 22.25 18.58 2.73
N PRO A 603 21.35 18.17 1.82
CA PRO A 603 20.78 16.80 1.75
C PRO A 603 21.81 15.68 1.79
N ASN A 604 23.02 15.92 1.26
CA ASN A 604 24.13 14.97 1.16
C ASN A 604 25.27 15.23 2.17
N SER A 605 25.03 16.03 3.22
CA SER A 605 26.00 16.23 4.31
C SER A 605 26.23 14.94 5.09
N GLN A 606 27.45 14.76 5.62
CA GLN A 606 27.75 13.65 6.52
C GLN A 606 26.97 13.82 7.84
N PRO A 607 26.46 12.73 8.47
CA PRO A 607 25.69 12.81 9.70
C PRO A 607 26.45 13.42 10.90
N LEU A 608 27.77 13.24 10.95
CA LEU A 608 28.66 13.82 11.96
C LEU A 608 29.48 15.01 11.42
N ASP A 609 28.98 15.75 10.42
CA ASP A 609 29.58 17.03 10.02
C ASP A 609 29.31 18.09 11.12
N VAL A 610 30.30 18.29 11.99
CA VAL A 610 30.24 19.22 13.13
C VAL A 610 30.94 20.56 12.88
N LYS A 611 31.32 20.90 11.63
CA LYS A 611 32.22 22.03 11.32
C LYS A 611 31.82 23.35 12.00
N GLU A 612 30.55 23.72 11.96
CA GLU A 612 30.07 24.99 12.53
C GLU A 612 30.15 24.98 14.06
N ALA A 613 29.76 23.88 14.70
CA ALA A 613 29.85 23.75 16.15
C ALA A 613 31.31 23.66 16.63
N GLN A 614 32.18 22.99 15.86
CA GLN A 614 33.61 22.93 16.12
C GLN A 614 34.27 24.31 16.02
N GLN A 615 33.95 25.11 15.01
CA GLN A 615 34.48 26.48 14.89
C GLN A 615 34.14 27.33 16.11
N GLN A 616 32.96 27.13 16.71
CA GLN A 616 32.57 27.80 17.95
C GLN A 616 33.41 27.32 19.14
N LEU A 617 33.68 26.01 19.25
CA LEU A 617 34.58 25.45 20.27
C LEU A 617 36.00 26.00 20.15
N VAL A 618 36.56 26.03 18.94
CA VAL A 618 37.91 26.59 18.67
C VAL A 618 37.98 28.08 18.97
N THR A 619 36.91 28.83 18.68
CA THR A 619 36.82 30.26 19.04
C THR A 619 36.82 30.43 20.57
N GLY A 620 36.12 29.55 21.30
CA GLY A 620 36.14 29.52 22.76
C GLY A 620 37.50 29.13 23.33
N GLU A 621 38.16 28.12 22.77
CA GLU A 621 39.53 27.69 23.11
C GLU A 621 40.51 28.87 22.99
N SER A 622 40.45 29.60 21.88
CA SER A 622 41.33 30.74 21.60
C SER A 622 41.12 31.89 22.60
N LEU A 623 39.88 32.13 23.04
CA LEU A 623 39.58 33.12 24.07
C LEU A 623 40.18 32.74 25.42
N VAL A 624 40.04 31.47 25.84
CA VAL A 624 40.59 30.98 27.11
C VAL A 624 42.11 31.02 27.08
N GLU A 625 42.75 30.67 25.97
CA GLU A 625 44.20 30.77 25.78
C GLU A 625 44.70 32.20 25.94
N ALA A 626 44.07 33.14 25.23
CA ALA A 626 44.43 34.56 25.29
C ALA A 626 44.29 35.12 26.71
N LEU A 627 43.20 34.81 27.41
CA LEU A 627 43.00 35.22 28.80
C LEU A 627 43.99 34.56 29.75
N SER A 628 44.34 33.29 29.53
CA SER A 628 45.37 32.59 30.30
C SER A 628 46.72 33.30 30.20
N GLY A 629 47.16 33.65 28.98
CA GLY A 629 48.43 34.34 28.77
C GLY A 629 48.49 35.71 29.44
N VAL A 630 47.38 36.46 29.40
CA VAL A 630 47.28 37.75 30.10
C VAL A 630 47.27 37.55 31.62
N SER A 631 46.57 36.54 32.15
CA SER A 631 46.61 36.22 33.58
C SER A 631 48.04 35.94 34.04
N GLU A 632 48.80 35.11 33.32
CA GLU A 632 50.19 34.79 33.66
C GLU A 632 51.09 36.03 33.62
N GLN A 633 50.93 36.90 32.62
CA GLN A 633 51.68 38.16 32.52
C GLN A 633 51.44 39.08 33.74
N HIS A 634 50.25 39.02 34.33
CA HIS A 634 49.86 39.80 35.51
C HIS A 634 49.96 39.03 36.83
N GLN A 635 50.67 37.88 36.85
CA GLN A 635 50.83 37.01 38.02
C GLN A 635 49.50 36.50 38.62
N ALA A 636 48.45 36.42 37.81
CA ALA A 636 47.21 35.74 38.16
C ALA A 636 47.25 34.26 37.71
N GLU A 637 46.32 33.46 38.23
CA GLU A 637 46.23 32.04 37.92
C GLU A 637 45.98 31.76 36.42
N SER A 638 46.69 30.78 35.86
CA SER A 638 46.54 30.37 34.46
C SER A 638 45.22 29.61 34.21
N LEU A 639 44.72 29.66 32.97
CA LEU A 639 43.56 28.87 32.50
C LEU A 639 44.01 27.70 31.59
N LYS A 640 45.28 27.28 31.68
CA LYS A 640 45.86 26.24 30.80
C LYS A 640 45.09 24.92 30.84
N GLU A 641 44.69 24.45 32.02
CA GLU A 641 43.90 23.23 32.21
C GLU A 641 42.53 23.30 31.51
N ALA A 642 41.87 24.47 31.55
CA ALA A 642 40.62 24.69 30.84
C ALA A 642 40.81 24.70 29.31
N HIS A 643 41.91 25.28 28.83
CA HIS A 643 42.26 25.27 27.41
C HIS A 643 42.56 23.83 26.91
N GLU A 644 43.39 23.07 27.64
CA GLU A 644 43.76 21.69 27.28
C GLU A 644 42.54 20.76 27.20
N THR A 645 41.60 20.89 28.14
CA THR A 645 40.39 20.06 28.18
C THR A 645 39.39 20.44 27.08
N MET A 646 39.25 21.74 26.74
CA MET A 646 38.45 22.18 25.60
C MET A 646 39.03 21.72 24.27
N ARG A 647 40.36 21.74 24.13
CA ARG A 647 41.05 21.20 22.96
C ARG A 647 40.84 19.69 22.84
N ALA A 648 41.04 18.94 23.92
CA ALA A 648 40.81 17.49 23.92
C ALA A 648 39.37 17.12 23.52
N PHE A 649 38.37 17.86 24.00
CA PHE A 649 36.98 17.67 23.59
C PHE A 649 36.75 18.01 22.10
N THR A 650 37.37 19.09 21.61
CA THR A 650 37.31 19.46 20.18
C THR A 650 37.93 18.35 19.32
N ASP A 651 39.08 17.81 19.71
CA ASP A 651 39.74 16.69 19.04
C ASP A 651 38.90 15.41 19.08
N ALA A 652 38.17 15.16 20.18
CA ALA A 652 37.29 14.00 20.32
C ALA A 652 36.12 13.99 19.31
N THR A 653 35.73 15.16 18.78
CA THR A 653 34.67 15.29 17.76
C THR A 653 35.14 14.97 16.33
N GLN A 654 36.41 14.61 16.15
CA GLN A 654 37.01 14.35 14.84
C GLN A 654 37.74 13.01 14.77
N ASP A 655 37.37 12.20 13.78
CA ASP A 655 38.04 10.99 13.36
C ASP A 655 37.65 10.68 11.90
N SER A 656 38.40 9.82 11.21
CA SER A 656 38.14 9.48 9.81
C SER A 656 37.78 8.01 9.65
N ALA A 657 36.50 7.70 9.46
CA ALA A 657 36.03 6.36 9.14
C ALA A 657 36.02 6.14 7.61
N SER A 658 36.79 5.17 7.12
CA SER A 658 36.79 4.78 5.70
C SER A 658 35.73 3.72 5.40
N GLY A 659 35.03 3.88 4.28
CA GLY A 659 34.14 2.85 3.75
C GLY A 659 34.92 1.59 3.36
N ASN A 660 34.44 0.41 3.79
CA ASN A 660 35.14 -0.85 3.55
C ASN A 660 34.86 -1.33 2.11
N ALA A 661 35.89 -1.32 1.26
CA ALA A 661 35.80 -1.75 -0.14
C ALA A 661 36.39 -3.16 -0.33
N SER A 662 35.81 -4.18 0.31
CA SER A 662 36.25 -5.56 0.09
C SER A 662 35.59 -6.16 -1.15
N GLY A 663 36.20 -5.98 -2.33
CA GLY A 663 36.09 -6.86 -3.50
C GLY A 663 34.69 -7.21 -4.06
N GLY A 664 33.68 -6.37 -3.88
CA GLY A 664 32.28 -6.65 -4.25
C GLY A 664 31.74 -5.84 -5.43
N ARG A 665 30.56 -6.24 -5.96
CA ARG A 665 29.81 -5.44 -6.96
C ARG A 665 29.11 -4.28 -6.23
N THR A 666 29.67 -3.08 -6.31
CA THR A 666 29.12 -1.87 -5.68
C THR A 666 28.65 -0.80 -6.68
N ALA A 667 28.69 -1.10 -7.98
CA ALA A 667 28.37 -0.16 -9.07
C ALA A 667 29.17 1.16 -9.03
N GLY A 668 30.36 1.17 -8.41
CA GLY A 668 31.25 2.34 -8.33
C GLY A 668 30.97 3.33 -7.19
N GLY A 669 29.92 3.11 -6.39
CA GLY A 669 29.57 3.95 -5.23
C GLY A 669 30.06 3.41 -3.88
N GLY A 670 29.83 4.18 -2.81
CA GLY A 670 30.09 3.76 -1.43
C GLY A 670 31.58 3.73 -1.02
N THR A 671 32.43 4.48 -1.70
CA THR A 671 33.87 4.64 -1.36
C THR A 671 34.12 6.04 -0.75
N GLY A 672 35.24 6.21 -0.04
CA GLY A 672 35.62 7.46 0.61
C GLY A 672 35.73 7.37 2.14
N SER A 673 35.96 8.51 2.79
CA SER A 673 35.99 8.64 4.26
C SER A 673 34.99 9.68 4.77
N ALA A 674 34.46 9.45 5.96
CA ALA A 674 33.52 10.33 6.64
C ALA A 674 33.97 10.63 8.08
N ASN A 675 33.53 11.77 8.63
CA ASN A 675 33.84 12.13 10.01
C ASN A 675 33.17 11.15 10.99
N ALA A 676 33.94 10.69 11.98
CA ALA A 676 33.46 9.95 13.14
C ALA A 676 33.88 10.67 14.43
N PHE A 677 33.27 10.32 15.56
CA PHE A 677 33.76 10.80 16.86
C PHE A 677 34.79 9.81 17.40
N LYS A 678 35.95 10.32 17.77
CA LYS A 678 37.07 9.55 18.32
C LYS A 678 36.73 8.96 19.71
N GLU A 679 35.88 9.66 20.46
CA GLU A 679 35.37 9.27 21.77
C GLU A 679 33.85 9.42 21.84
N PRO A 680 33.14 8.73 22.76
CA PRO A 680 31.69 8.81 22.88
C PRO A 680 31.24 10.13 23.52
N VAL A 681 31.23 11.21 22.73
CA VAL A 681 30.88 12.58 23.16
C VAL A 681 29.49 13.01 22.68
N MET A 682 28.89 13.96 23.40
CA MET A 682 27.62 14.62 23.02
C MET A 682 27.86 16.11 22.79
N LEU A 683 27.47 16.63 21.63
CA LEU A 683 27.65 18.02 21.24
C LEU A 683 26.31 18.67 20.85
N PHE A 684 26.01 19.82 21.45
CA PHE A 684 24.86 20.65 21.09
C PHE A 684 25.36 21.91 20.36
N GLY A 685 24.80 22.21 19.18
CA GLY A 685 25.15 23.41 18.40
C GLY A 685 23.94 24.10 17.80
N SER A 686 23.80 25.40 18.02
CA SER A 686 22.68 26.23 17.53
C SER A 686 23.19 27.64 17.18
N PRO A 687 22.83 28.19 16.01
CA PRO A 687 23.24 29.55 15.62
C PRO A 687 22.52 30.66 16.41
N SER A 688 21.34 30.39 16.96
CA SER A 688 20.49 31.42 17.60
C SER A 688 20.48 31.38 19.12
N GLY A 689 20.65 30.20 19.72
CA GLY A 689 20.64 30.04 21.18
C GLY A 689 20.29 28.63 21.64
N ILE A 690 20.64 28.33 22.90
CA ILE A 690 20.31 27.10 23.61
C ILE A 690 19.76 27.53 24.99
N ALA A 691 18.59 27.02 25.37
CA ALA A 691 17.94 27.37 26.64
C ALA A 691 17.72 26.12 27.51
N MET A 692 18.03 26.23 28.81
CA MET A 692 17.72 25.22 29.84
C MET A 692 16.80 25.84 30.88
N SER A 693 15.58 25.33 31.07
CA SER A 693 14.60 25.87 32.01
C SER A 693 13.85 24.76 32.74
N THR A 694 13.62 24.95 34.04
CA THR A 694 12.98 23.97 34.94
C THR A 694 12.33 24.69 36.11
N GLN A 695 11.21 24.17 36.61
CA GLN A 695 10.49 24.75 37.75
C GLN A 695 11.07 24.36 39.11
N GLN A 696 11.86 23.28 39.18
CA GLN A 696 12.37 22.74 40.45
C GLN A 696 13.87 22.94 40.61
N SER A 697 14.69 22.16 39.89
CA SER A 697 16.15 22.22 40.01
C SER A 697 16.86 21.94 38.69
N LEU A 698 17.98 22.63 38.49
CA LEU A 698 18.97 22.39 37.44
C LEU A 698 20.27 21.95 38.12
N HIS A 699 20.82 20.80 37.74
CA HIS A 699 22.08 20.26 38.30
C HIS A 699 23.15 20.18 37.20
N MET A 700 24.31 20.77 37.44
CA MET A 700 25.52 20.63 36.60
C MET A 700 26.62 20.02 37.46
N VAL A 701 27.05 18.80 37.14
CA VAL A 701 28.05 18.05 37.92
C VAL A 701 29.04 17.42 36.94
N ALA A 702 30.32 17.61 37.19
CA ALA A 702 31.42 16.91 36.51
C ALA A 702 32.43 16.46 37.57
N ASN A 703 33.08 15.32 37.35
CA ASN A 703 34.14 14.83 38.25
C ASN A 703 35.44 15.62 38.06
N ASP A 704 35.72 16.05 36.82
CA ASP A 704 36.95 16.74 36.46
C ASP A 704 36.71 18.26 36.32
N HIS A 705 36.03 18.71 35.25
CA HIS A 705 35.92 20.15 34.94
C HIS A 705 34.51 20.60 34.50
N VAL A 706 34.13 21.82 34.89
CA VAL A 706 32.99 22.56 34.33
C VAL A 706 33.53 23.88 33.76
N ASN A 707 33.59 23.98 32.44
CA ASN A 707 34.08 25.18 31.74
C ASN A 707 32.90 26.06 31.27
N VAL A 708 32.89 27.34 31.65
CA VAL A 708 31.90 28.33 31.20
C VAL A 708 32.63 29.51 30.58
N ALA A 709 32.56 29.64 29.25
CA ALA A 709 33.21 30.71 28.49
C ALA A 709 32.20 31.47 27.62
N SER A 710 32.38 32.78 27.48
CA SER A 710 31.56 33.65 26.63
C SER A 710 32.46 34.69 25.97
N GLY A 711 32.34 34.87 24.65
CA GLY A 711 33.05 35.92 23.92
C GLY A 711 32.60 37.35 24.28
N GLN A 712 31.55 37.50 25.08
CA GLN A 712 31.03 38.80 25.53
C GLN A 712 30.87 38.81 27.06
N SER A 713 29.66 38.57 27.56
CA SER A 713 29.34 38.65 29.00
C SER A 713 28.83 37.32 29.55
N VAL A 714 29.12 37.06 30.82
CA VAL A 714 28.49 36.01 31.63
C VAL A 714 27.69 36.71 32.73
N HIS A 715 26.39 36.42 32.81
CA HIS A 715 25.50 36.97 33.84
C HIS A 715 25.10 35.88 34.84
N VAL A 716 25.42 36.09 36.12
CA VAL A 716 24.99 35.21 37.21
C VAL A 716 24.09 36.03 38.15
N ALA A 717 22.82 35.64 38.26
CA ALA A 717 21.86 36.26 39.15
C ALA A 717 21.19 35.19 40.02
N ALA A 718 21.16 35.41 41.33
CA ALA A 718 20.52 34.51 42.29
C ALA A 718 19.53 35.31 43.15
N GLY A 719 18.28 34.85 43.23
CA GLY A 719 17.24 35.55 44.00
C GLY A 719 17.39 35.48 45.52
N LYS A 720 18.07 34.43 46.03
CA LYS A 720 18.28 34.22 47.47
C LYS A 720 19.75 34.31 47.87
N SER A 721 20.59 33.41 47.35
CA SER A 721 22.00 33.33 47.72
C SER A 721 22.83 32.69 46.61
N LEU A 722 24.03 33.22 46.38
CA LEU A 722 25.09 32.56 45.62
C LEU A 722 26.15 32.10 46.62
N ILE A 723 26.40 30.79 46.72
CA ILE A 723 27.36 30.20 47.66
C ILE A 723 28.41 29.43 46.86
N GLY A 724 29.68 29.81 47.00
CA GLY A 724 30.81 29.08 46.43
C GLY A 724 31.71 28.53 47.55
N SER A 725 31.92 27.22 47.57
CA SER A 725 32.85 26.56 48.49
C SER A 725 33.96 25.92 47.67
N ILE A 726 35.20 26.39 47.83
CA ILE A 726 36.33 25.95 47.01
C ILE A 726 37.35 25.23 47.91
N GLY A 727 37.72 24.00 47.53
CA GLY A 727 38.62 23.16 48.33
C GLY A 727 40.11 23.53 48.26
N GLN A 728 40.54 24.19 47.18
CA GLN A 728 41.95 24.56 46.98
C GLN A 728 42.15 26.08 46.77
N LYS A 729 41.67 26.65 45.66
CA LYS A 729 41.96 28.05 45.29
C LYS A 729 40.81 28.77 44.60
N LEU A 730 40.53 30.02 45.00
CA LEU A 730 39.64 30.94 44.28
C LEU A 730 40.48 32.07 43.67
N SER A 731 40.44 32.24 42.34
CA SER A 731 41.14 33.31 41.61
C SER A 731 40.15 34.14 40.80
N LEU A 732 40.22 35.47 40.93
CA LEU A 732 39.39 36.42 40.19
C LEU A 732 40.29 37.47 39.54
N PHE A 733 40.30 37.53 38.21
CA PHE A 733 41.16 38.43 37.44
C PHE A 733 40.34 39.33 36.49
N VAL A 734 40.69 40.62 36.43
CA VAL A 734 40.07 41.60 35.52
C VAL A 734 41.16 42.42 34.84
N GLN A 735 41.24 42.37 33.51
CA GLN A 735 42.31 43.03 32.74
C GLN A 735 42.15 44.56 32.65
N ASN A 736 40.97 45.05 32.24
CA ASN A 736 40.83 46.45 31.78
C ASN A 736 40.03 47.36 32.74
N ALA A 737 38.85 46.93 33.20
CA ALA A 737 37.86 47.82 33.83
C ALA A 737 37.90 47.86 35.38
N GLY A 738 38.76 47.05 36.00
CA GLY A 738 38.87 46.91 37.47
C GLY A 738 37.74 46.10 38.12
N MET A 739 37.94 45.70 39.38
CA MET A 739 36.98 44.93 40.18
C MET A 739 36.19 45.85 41.14
N LYS A 740 34.90 45.59 41.34
CA LYS A 740 34.05 46.31 42.32
C LYS A 740 33.26 45.33 43.17
N LEU A 741 33.28 45.51 44.49
CA LEU A 741 32.54 44.73 45.47
C LEU A 741 31.64 45.66 46.28
N PHE A 742 30.34 45.45 46.22
CA PHE A 742 29.34 46.28 46.91
C PHE A 742 28.43 45.40 47.78
N ALA A 743 28.20 45.81 49.03
CA ALA A 743 27.12 45.29 49.86
C ALA A 743 26.12 46.42 50.15
N GLY A 744 24.88 46.28 49.69
CA GLY A 744 23.89 47.38 49.76
C GLY A 744 23.31 47.65 51.16
N LYS A 745 23.25 46.63 52.02
CA LYS A 745 22.77 46.73 53.41
C LYS A 745 23.64 45.99 54.43
N GLY A 746 24.39 44.97 54.00
CA GLY A 746 25.24 44.14 54.86
C GLY A 746 26.71 44.56 54.85
N LYS A 747 27.54 43.90 55.66
CA LYS A 747 29.00 44.07 55.65
C LYS A 747 29.66 43.34 54.47
N VAL A 748 30.72 43.90 53.92
CA VAL A 748 31.73 43.15 53.15
C VAL A 748 32.80 42.72 54.15
N GLU A 749 32.99 41.42 54.33
CA GLU A 749 33.96 40.85 55.27
C GLU A 749 34.99 40.03 54.50
N ILE A 750 36.28 40.34 54.72
CA ILE A 750 37.41 39.61 54.16
C ILE A 750 38.24 39.12 55.35
N GLN A 751 38.42 37.81 55.45
CA GLN A 751 39.09 37.19 56.59
C GLN A 751 39.99 36.04 56.10
N ALA A 752 41.25 36.05 56.54
CA ALA A 752 42.14 34.89 56.49
C ALA A 752 42.28 34.30 57.90
N GLN A 753 42.17 32.98 58.05
CA GLN A 753 42.15 32.32 59.37
C GLN A 753 43.54 31.84 59.83
N SER A 754 44.38 31.41 58.89
CA SER A 754 45.70 30.83 59.17
C SER A 754 46.86 31.58 58.51
N ASP A 755 46.57 32.60 57.71
CA ASP A 755 47.56 33.37 56.95
C ASP A 755 47.17 34.85 56.88
N ASN A 756 47.98 35.67 56.21
CA ASN A 756 47.76 37.10 56.08
C ASN A 756 46.63 37.45 55.07
N VAL A 757 46.04 38.65 55.25
CA VAL A 757 45.29 39.32 54.18
C VAL A 757 46.21 40.38 53.60
N GLU A 758 46.66 40.19 52.36
CA GLU A 758 47.51 41.16 51.65
C GLU A 758 46.66 42.05 50.73
N VAL A 759 46.81 43.38 50.85
CA VAL A 759 46.17 44.37 49.97
C VAL A 759 47.25 45.27 49.38
N THR A 760 47.64 44.97 48.14
CA THR A 760 48.75 45.64 47.45
C THR A 760 48.24 46.47 46.27
N ALA A 761 48.72 47.72 46.13
CA ALA A 761 48.40 48.59 45.01
C ALA A 761 49.63 49.41 44.59
N GLN A 762 49.92 49.47 43.28
CA GLN A 762 51.07 50.24 42.75
C GLN A 762 50.93 51.77 42.98
N LYS A 763 49.69 52.27 43.11
CA LYS A 763 49.40 53.69 43.34
C LYS A 763 49.09 53.94 44.81
N ALA A 764 47.80 53.96 45.17
CA ALA A 764 47.36 54.29 46.51
C ALA A 764 46.37 53.24 47.01
N VAL A 765 46.57 52.76 48.24
CA VAL A 765 45.54 52.08 49.03
C VAL A 765 44.81 53.16 49.83
N LYS A 766 43.51 53.35 49.57
CA LYS A 766 42.69 54.36 50.25
C LYS A 766 41.63 53.67 51.10
N VAL A 767 41.82 53.68 52.42
CA VAL A 767 40.82 53.22 53.40
C VAL A 767 40.10 54.45 53.95
N VAL A 768 38.77 54.52 53.81
CA VAL A 768 37.95 55.65 54.27
C VAL A 768 36.73 55.13 54.98
N SER A 769 36.51 55.60 56.21
CA SER A 769 35.20 55.55 56.87
C SER A 769 34.56 56.93 56.74
N ALA A 770 33.40 57.02 56.08
CA ALA A 770 32.77 58.30 55.80
C ALA A 770 32.04 58.90 57.01
N THR A 771 31.57 58.07 57.93
CA THR A 771 30.66 58.48 59.02
C THR A 771 31.12 58.08 60.42
N ASP A 772 31.93 57.04 60.54
CA ASP A 772 32.36 56.53 61.85
C ASP A 772 33.89 56.61 61.94
N ARG A 773 34.57 55.47 62.07
CA ARG A 773 36.03 55.42 62.27
C ARG A 773 36.68 54.29 61.50
N ILE A 774 37.99 54.37 61.35
CA ILE A 774 38.86 53.28 60.87
C ILE A 774 39.59 52.74 62.10
N GLU A 775 39.43 51.45 62.39
CA GLU A 775 40.11 50.79 63.51
C GLU A 775 41.17 49.83 62.95
N ILE A 776 42.42 49.98 63.39
CA ILE A 776 43.53 49.08 63.08
C ILE A 776 44.09 48.63 64.41
N ALA A 777 44.09 47.31 64.65
CA ALA A 777 44.57 46.71 65.88
C ALA A 777 45.39 45.46 65.54
N ALA A 778 46.51 45.25 66.23
CA ALA A 778 47.38 44.09 66.07
C ALA A 778 48.01 43.73 67.41
N ASP A 779 48.16 42.42 67.68
CA ASP A 779 48.76 41.92 68.93
C ASP A 779 50.28 42.17 68.98
N GLN A 780 50.97 41.90 67.86
CA GLN A 780 52.43 42.00 67.77
C GLN A 780 52.96 43.40 67.42
N GLY A 781 52.05 44.34 67.11
CA GLY A 781 52.33 45.75 66.81
C GLY A 781 51.90 46.22 65.41
N ILE A 782 51.72 47.53 65.27
CA ILE A 782 51.38 48.23 64.02
C ILE A 782 52.61 49.01 63.55
N LEU A 783 53.04 48.82 62.30
CA LEU A 783 54.15 49.55 61.70
C LEU A 783 53.66 50.32 60.47
N LEU A 784 53.73 51.64 60.51
CA LEU A 784 53.51 52.52 59.37
C LEU A 784 54.87 53.04 58.92
N THR A 785 55.31 52.72 57.70
CA THR A 785 56.63 53.11 57.19
C THR A 785 56.48 53.86 55.87
N SER A 786 57.27 54.92 55.70
CA SER A 786 57.36 55.68 54.46
C SER A 786 58.74 56.32 54.31
N GLY A 787 59.46 56.02 53.21
CA GLY A 787 60.72 56.69 52.86
C GLY A 787 61.83 56.65 53.92
N GLY A 788 61.87 55.62 54.76
CA GLY A 788 62.82 55.48 55.87
C GLY A 788 62.37 56.05 57.22
N GLY A 789 61.25 56.81 57.26
CA GLY A 789 60.57 57.17 58.50
C GLY A 789 59.51 56.14 58.88
N TYR A 790 59.29 55.94 60.18
CA TYR A 790 58.27 55.03 60.67
C TYR A 790 57.56 55.51 61.94
N ILE A 791 56.33 55.06 62.08
CA ILE A 791 55.56 55.09 63.33
C ILE A 791 55.29 53.63 63.69
N ARG A 792 55.86 53.16 64.80
CA ARG A 792 55.65 51.81 65.31
C ARG A 792 54.91 51.89 66.63
N ILE A 793 53.80 51.17 66.72
CA ILE A 793 52.99 51.00 67.94
C ILE A 793 53.14 49.55 68.38
N LYS A 794 53.86 49.29 69.48
CA LYS A 794 54.13 47.93 69.98
C LYS A 794 54.30 47.93 71.49
N ASP A 795 53.75 46.92 72.18
CA ASP A 795 53.85 46.73 73.64
C ASP A 795 53.41 47.97 74.45
N GLY A 796 52.43 48.72 73.93
CA GLY A 796 51.94 49.98 74.53
C GLY A 796 52.84 51.21 74.28
N ASN A 797 53.96 51.07 73.57
CA ASN A 797 54.86 52.15 73.21
C ASN A 797 54.59 52.67 71.80
N ILE A 798 54.78 53.98 71.60
CA ILE A 798 54.76 54.62 70.28
C ILE A 798 56.19 55.09 69.96
N GLU A 799 56.84 54.44 69.01
CA GLU A 799 58.13 54.87 68.45
C GLU A 799 57.86 55.71 67.20
N ILE A 800 58.26 56.98 67.23
CA ILE A 800 58.24 57.86 66.07
C ILE A 800 59.69 58.14 65.69
N HIS A 801 60.11 57.62 64.53
CA HIS A 801 61.47 57.81 64.03
C HIS A 801 61.41 58.33 62.59
N THR A 802 62.14 59.41 62.31
CA THR A 802 62.33 59.90 60.96
C THR A 802 63.81 60.22 60.72
N PRO A 803 64.33 60.03 59.50
CA PRO A 803 65.69 60.43 59.16
C PRO A 803 65.91 61.95 59.21
N GLY A 804 64.83 62.74 59.23
CA GLY A 804 64.82 64.21 59.28
C GLY A 804 64.12 64.75 60.53
N ALA A 805 63.54 65.95 60.44
CA ALA A 805 62.81 66.55 61.56
C ALA A 805 61.43 65.89 61.78
N VAL A 806 61.05 65.69 63.05
CA VAL A 806 59.67 65.38 63.45
C VAL A 806 58.99 66.70 63.85
N ASP A 807 58.10 67.22 63.00
CA ASP A 807 57.37 68.48 63.23
C ASP A 807 55.96 68.19 63.77
N VAL A 808 55.72 68.54 65.04
CA VAL A 808 54.44 68.35 65.73
C VAL A 808 53.85 69.72 66.04
N LYS A 809 52.74 70.09 65.38
CA LYS A 809 52.14 71.44 65.50
C LYS A 809 50.88 71.42 66.38
N GLY A 810 50.93 72.10 67.54
CA GLY A 810 49.80 72.32 68.44
C GLY A 810 50.02 73.49 69.41
N ALA A 811 48.95 74.13 69.89
CA ALA A 811 49.02 75.32 70.77
C ALA A 811 49.32 75.00 72.26
N SER A 812 49.09 73.75 72.70
CA SER A 812 49.60 73.22 73.98
C SER A 812 49.75 71.70 73.90
N HIS A 813 50.72 71.15 74.63
CA HIS A 813 50.97 69.71 74.70
C HIS A 813 50.94 69.27 76.16
N THR A 814 49.85 68.61 76.56
CA THR A 814 49.64 68.11 77.92
C THR A 814 49.67 66.59 77.90
N PHE A 815 50.71 65.98 78.47
CA PHE A 815 50.80 64.53 78.64
C PHE A 815 50.15 64.14 79.98
N ALA A 816 48.85 63.84 79.96
CA ALA A 816 48.18 63.23 81.11
C ALA A 816 48.66 61.77 81.28
N GLY A 817 48.69 61.27 82.53
CA GLY A 817 49.21 59.95 82.89
C GLY A 817 48.58 58.75 82.14
N PRO A 818 49.14 57.53 82.31
CA PRO A 818 48.82 56.39 81.46
C PRO A 818 47.33 56.02 81.53
N ALA A 819 46.69 55.95 80.36
CA ALA A 819 45.37 55.36 80.17
C ALA A 819 45.51 54.16 79.22
N SER A 820 44.91 53.04 79.58
CA SER A 820 44.87 51.84 78.74
C SER A 820 43.45 51.63 78.24
N MET A 821 43.30 51.33 76.96
CA MET A 821 42.03 50.92 76.35
C MET A 821 42.29 49.60 75.63
N GLY A 822 41.72 48.51 76.14
CA GLY A 822 41.85 47.19 75.53
C GLY A 822 40.96 47.09 74.30
N TYR A 823 41.54 46.82 73.13
CA TYR A 823 40.79 46.42 71.95
C TYR A 823 40.65 44.90 71.97
N PRO A 824 39.44 44.33 72.05
CA PRO A 824 39.26 42.88 71.98
C PRO A 824 39.59 42.42 70.56
N LEU A 825 40.84 42.03 70.34
CA LEU A 825 41.22 41.26 69.17
C LEU A 825 40.49 39.92 69.22
N LEU A 826 40.02 39.44 68.08
CA LEU A 826 39.43 38.11 67.98
C LEU A 826 40.50 37.09 68.43
N SER A 827 40.32 36.54 69.62
CA SER A 827 41.21 35.50 70.15
C SER A 827 41.23 34.31 69.18
N PRO A 828 42.41 33.76 68.85
CA PRO A 828 42.48 32.46 68.20
C PRO A 828 41.98 31.40 69.20
N ARG A 829 40.67 31.13 69.13
CA ARG A 829 39.92 29.96 69.62
C ARG A 829 40.14 29.51 71.10
N PRO A 830 39.07 29.32 71.88
CA PRO A 830 39.18 28.82 73.26
C PRO A 830 39.29 27.30 73.31
N ASP A 831 40.36 26.70 72.77
CA ASP A 831 40.56 25.25 72.82
C ASP A 831 41.88 24.95 73.55
N GLN A 832 41.86 24.95 74.89
CA GLN A 832 42.99 24.38 75.65
C GLN A 832 43.04 22.86 75.37
N PRO A 833 44.20 22.28 75.00
CA PRO A 833 44.33 20.84 74.80
C PRO A 833 43.96 20.06 76.08
N GLY A 834 43.07 19.08 75.96
CA GLY A 834 42.68 18.19 77.08
C GLY A 834 41.33 18.49 77.75
N GLN A 835 40.42 19.20 77.08
CA GLN A 835 39.02 19.31 77.48
C GLN A 835 38.14 18.26 76.79
N LEU A 836 37.34 17.56 77.59
CA LEU A 836 36.31 16.64 77.11
C LEU A 836 34.95 17.13 77.61
N GLU A 837 34.09 17.56 76.69
CA GLU A 837 32.70 17.87 77.00
C GLU A 837 31.86 16.59 77.00
N LEU A 838 31.11 16.38 78.08
CA LEU A 838 30.24 15.22 78.24
C LEU A 838 28.79 15.67 78.23
N PHE A 839 28.01 15.09 77.33
CA PHE A 839 26.57 15.27 77.25
C PHE A 839 25.87 13.93 77.44
N HIS A 840 25.00 13.84 78.44
CA HIS A 840 24.14 12.68 78.65
C HIS A 840 22.67 13.11 78.70
N LYS A 841 22.00 12.90 77.57
CA LYS A 841 20.58 13.18 77.40
C LYS A 841 19.86 11.93 76.90
N TYR A 842 18.60 11.80 77.25
CA TYR A 842 17.69 10.81 76.70
C TYR A 842 17.31 11.16 75.25
N VAL A 843 16.81 10.17 74.51
CA VAL A 843 16.33 10.33 73.12
C VAL A 843 15.21 11.37 73.00
N ASN A 844 14.47 11.63 74.09
CA ASN A 844 13.44 12.68 74.17
C ASN A 844 14.01 14.10 74.43
N GLY A 845 15.33 14.26 74.50
CA GLY A 845 16.00 15.54 74.72
C GLY A 845 16.20 15.94 76.19
N GLU A 846 15.66 15.17 77.15
CA GLU A 846 15.81 15.47 78.57
C GLU A 846 17.17 15.02 79.14
N ALA A 847 17.74 15.88 79.99
CA ALA A 847 19.07 15.73 80.56
C ALA A 847 19.16 14.79 81.76
N VAL A 848 20.08 13.81 81.78
CA VAL A 848 20.33 12.93 82.96
C VAL A 848 20.98 13.73 84.10
N LYS A 849 20.13 14.40 84.89
CA LYS A 849 20.54 15.31 85.97
C LYS A 849 21.26 14.53 87.07
N GLY A 850 22.45 14.97 87.45
CA GLY A 850 23.23 14.33 88.51
C GLY A 850 23.78 12.95 88.15
N GLY A 851 23.71 12.53 86.88
CA GLY A 851 24.29 11.27 86.42
C GLY A 851 25.79 11.22 86.70
N LEU A 852 26.26 10.16 87.36
CA LEU A 852 27.69 10.00 87.63
C LEU A 852 28.41 9.65 86.33
N PHE A 853 29.65 10.11 86.18
CA PHE A 853 30.53 9.68 85.10
C PHE A 853 31.92 9.34 85.63
N THR A 854 32.61 8.45 84.92
CA THR A 854 34.00 8.09 85.13
C THR A 854 34.74 8.17 83.80
N VAL A 855 35.81 8.95 83.74
CA VAL A 855 36.74 8.98 82.60
C VAL A 855 37.92 8.09 82.94
N ARG A 856 38.25 7.16 82.05
CA ARG A 856 39.38 6.23 82.16
C ARG A 856 40.33 6.40 80.98
N ASP A 857 41.60 6.10 81.21
CA ASP A 857 42.56 5.95 80.10
C ASP A 857 42.34 4.63 79.34
N VAL A 858 43.09 4.44 78.25
CA VAL A 858 43.05 3.21 77.43
C VAL A 858 43.45 1.93 78.18
N ASN A 859 44.13 2.05 79.32
CA ASN A 859 44.56 0.94 80.17
C ASN A 859 43.58 0.65 81.30
N GLY A 860 42.46 1.38 81.37
CA GLY A 860 41.40 1.21 82.38
C GLY A 860 41.63 1.97 83.69
N ALA A 861 42.71 2.75 83.82
CA ALA A 861 42.97 3.58 84.99
C ALA A 861 42.02 4.78 85.03
N VAL A 862 41.49 5.12 86.21
CA VAL A 862 40.52 6.22 86.36
C VAL A 862 41.26 7.56 86.35
N LEU A 863 40.94 8.41 85.36
CA LEU A 863 41.48 9.76 85.22
C LEU A 863 40.64 10.80 85.98
N LYS A 864 39.30 10.67 85.94
CA LYS A 864 38.38 11.60 86.63
C LYS A 864 37.04 10.95 86.94
N LYS A 865 36.39 11.38 88.02
CA LYS A 865 34.98 11.06 88.34
C LYS A 865 34.24 12.32 88.73
N GLY A 866 32.96 12.40 88.40
CA GLY A 866 32.10 13.52 88.75
C GLY A 866 30.63 13.22 88.51
N ALA A 867 29.79 14.22 88.73
CA ALA A 867 28.37 14.20 88.39
C ALA A 867 28.08 15.24 87.31
N LEU A 868 27.13 14.94 86.43
CA LEU A 868 26.61 15.89 85.45
C LEU A 868 25.74 16.95 86.12
N ASP A 869 25.70 18.15 85.54
CA ASP A 869 24.85 19.23 86.00
C ASP A 869 23.35 18.99 85.71
N SER A 870 22.49 19.96 86.03
CA SER A 870 21.04 19.90 85.82
C SER A 870 20.63 19.89 84.34
N SER A 871 21.56 20.12 83.41
CA SER A 871 21.41 20.04 81.96
C SER A 871 22.07 18.78 81.35
N GLY A 872 22.56 17.87 82.20
CA GLY A 872 23.15 16.61 81.76
C GLY A 872 24.51 16.82 81.09
N HIS A 873 25.14 17.95 81.41
CA HIS A 873 26.37 18.42 80.81
C HIS A 873 27.47 18.56 81.87
N THR A 874 28.72 18.38 81.46
CA THR A 874 29.89 18.82 82.23
C THR A 874 31.12 18.87 81.34
N VAL A 875 32.11 19.67 81.73
CA VAL A 875 33.40 19.77 81.03
C VAL A 875 34.48 19.17 81.93
N VAL A 876 35.16 18.14 81.43
CA VAL A 876 36.30 17.52 82.10
C VAL A 876 37.58 18.10 81.55
N SER A 877 38.23 18.97 82.33
CA SER A 877 39.51 19.59 81.98
C SER A 877 40.70 18.88 82.64
N GLY A 878 41.86 19.01 81.99
CA GLY A 878 43.16 18.51 82.48
C GLY A 878 43.48 17.06 82.09
N LEU A 879 42.90 16.55 80.99
CA LEU A 879 43.18 15.19 80.51
C LEU A 879 44.45 15.16 79.65
N PRO A 880 45.30 14.13 79.77
CA PRO A 880 46.45 13.94 78.89
C PRO A 880 45.99 13.70 77.43
N PRO A 881 46.78 14.08 76.42
CA PRO A 881 46.45 13.82 75.01
C PRO A 881 46.34 12.31 74.73
N GLY A 882 45.18 11.85 74.24
CA GLY A 882 44.97 10.44 73.90
C GLY A 882 43.50 10.03 73.93
N ALA A 883 43.20 8.80 73.50
CA ALA A 883 41.85 8.25 73.61
C ALA A 883 41.51 8.00 75.08
N VAL A 884 40.31 8.39 75.50
CA VAL A 884 39.77 8.10 76.85
C VAL A 884 38.44 7.40 76.71
N ARG A 885 38.12 6.55 77.68
CA ARG A 885 36.82 5.87 77.75
C ARG A 885 35.97 6.55 78.81
N VAL A 886 34.78 6.98 78.42
CA VAL A 886 33.79 7.56 79.34
C VAL A 886 32.77 6.50 79.70
N GLU A 887 32.58 6.28 80.99
CA GLU A 887 31.54 5.42 81.54
C GLU A 887 30.57 6.27 82.34
N PHE A 888 29.33 6.37 81.86
CA PHE A 888 28.25 6.95 82.64
C PHE A 888 27.70 5.88 83.59
N GLY A 889 27.53 6.24 84.86
CA GLY A 889 26.96 5.40 85.89
C GLY A 889 25.46 5.22 85.73
N LYS A 890 24.85 4.45 86.64
CA LYS A 890 23.40 4.23 86.68
C LYS A 890 22.68 5.57 86.87
N ASP A 891 21.57 5.79 86.13
CA ASP A 891 20.76 7.00 86.31
C ASP A 891 20.26 7.07 87.78
N PRO A 892 20.51 8.17 88.50
CA PRO A 892 20.01 8.37 89.86
C PRO A 892 18.48 8.54 89.98
N ARG A 893 17.72 8.62 88.87
CA ARG A 893 16.25 8.75 88.90
C ARG A 893 15.56 7.42 89.25
N GLU A 894 14.50 7.52 90.05
CA GLU A 894 13.53 6.44 90.30
C GLU A 894 12.75 6.11 89.00
N SER A 895 12.48 4.83 88.75
CA SER A 895 11.94 4.32 87.48
C SER A 895 10.50 4.77 87.16
N ASP A 896 9.78 5.37 88.11
CA ASP A 896 8.39 5.81 88.00
C ASP A 896 8.22 7.30 87.65
N GLN A 897 9.33 8.04 87.44
CA GLN A 897 9.24 9.46 87.10
C GLN A 897 8.68 9.71 85.68
N PRO A 898 7.83 10.74 85.47
CA PRO A 898 7.14 11.04 84.20
C PRO A 898 8.05 11.17 82.96
N ALA A 899 9.30 11.59 83.19
CA ALA A 899 10.36 11.70 82.20
C ALA A 899 10.81 10.37 81.56
N ASN A 900 10.53 9.23 82.22
CA ASN A 900 10.91 7.89 81.79
C ASN A 900 9.87 7.24 80.86
N TYR A 901 8.73 7.91 80.58
CA TYR A 901 7.69 7.43 79.69
C TYR A 901 7.88 7.97 78.27
N PHE A 902 8.12 7.09 77.30
CA PHE A 902 8.18 7.45 75.88
C PHE A 902 6.77 7.81 75.37
N LYS A 903 6.57 9.03 74.86
CA LYS A 903 5.34 9.40 74.14
C LYS A 903 5.31 8.68 72.79
N GLN A 904 4.51 7.62 72.68
CA GLN A 904 4.23 6.97 71.38
C GLN A 904 3.33 7.87 70.53
N ALA A 905 3.72 8.07 69.26
CA ALA A 905 2.91 8.79 68.28
C ALA A 905 1.61 8.01 67.99
N LYS A 906 0.45 8.68 68.08
CA LYS A 906 -0.83 8.12 67.64
C LYS A 906 -0.95 8.22 66.11
N TRP A 907 -1.40 7.14 65.48
CA TRP A 907 -1.63 7.03 64.05
C TRP A 907 -3.14 6.96 63.75
N PRO A 908 -3.64 7.59 62.67
CA PRO A 908 -2.93 8.46 61.71
C PRO A 908 -2.81 9.91 62.21
N ALA A 909 -1.85 10.66 61.65
CA ALA A 909 -1.70 12.09 61.93
C ALA A 909 -2.87 12.90 61.36
N GLU A 910 -3.45 13.80 62.15
CA GLU A 910 -4.52 14.69 61.69
C GLU A 910 -4.00 15.71 60.66
N PRO A 911 -4.79 16.07 59.64
CA PRO A 911 -4.41 17.08 58.64
C PRO A 911 -4.40 18.48 59.26
N VAL A 912 -3.40 19.28 58.92
CA VAL A 912 -3.28 20.69 59.33
C VAL A 912 -4.10 21.56 58.37
N GLU A 913 -5.08 22.31 58.88
CA GLU A 913 -5.80 23.32 58.09
C GLU A 913 -4.95 24.59 57.86
N PRO A 914 -4.96 25.18 56.65
CA PRO A 914 -4.25 26.42 56.36
C PRO A 914 -5.00 27.64 56.91
N SER A 915 -4.26 28.64 57.41
CA SER A 915 -4.82 29.83 58.05
C SER A 915 -5.48 30.82 57.07
N PRO A 916 -6.47 31.62 57.53
CA PRO A 916 -7.25 32.54 56.69
C PRO A 916 -6.43 33.63 55.97
N GLU A 917 -5.21 33.92 56.43
CA GLU A 917 -4.33 34.93 55.84
C GLU A 917 -3.71 34.47 54.50
N ALA A 918 -3.55 33.16 54.30
CA ALA A 918 -3.05 32.60 53.04
C ALA A 918 -4.09 32.69 51.90
N ALA A 919 -5.38 32.69 52.22
CA ALA A 919 -6.46 32.78 51.24
C ALA A 919 -6.65 34.22 50.68
N GLN A 920 -6.29 35.25 51.45
CA GLN A 920 -6.50 36.65 51.07
C GLN A 920 -5.36 37.24 50.20
N ALA A 921 -4.16 36.67 50.29
CA ALA A 921 -3.03 37.00 49.42
C ALA A 921 -3.14 36.38 48.01
N ALA A 922 -3.82 35.24 47.86
CA ALA A 922 -4.02 34.56 46.58
C ALA A 922 -5.06 35.27 45.68
N ALA A 923 -6.07 35.92 46.27
CA ALA A 923 -7.13 36.59 45.51
C ALA A 923 -6.72 37.94 44.91
N SER A 924 -5.70 38.60 45.46
CA SER A 924 -5.22 39.92 45.00
C SER A 924 -4.10 39.83 43.96
N GLY A 925 -3.40 38.70 43.85
CA GLY A 925 -2.33 38.46 42.86
C GLY A 925 -2.81 38.01 41.47
N GLN A 926 -4.04 37.49 41.34
CA GLN A 926 -4.56 36.95 40.08
C GLN A 926 -5.36 37.96 39.23
N LEU A 927 -5.70 39.15 39.75
CA LEU A 927 -6.40 40.19 38.97
C LEU A 927 -5.45 41.20 38.29
N ALA A 928 -4.18 41.26 38.67
CA ALA A 928 -3.20 42.18 38.09
C ALA A 928 -2.37 41.59 36.93
N SER A 929 -2.35 40.27 36.76
CA SER A 929 -1.57 39.57 35.73
C SER A 929 -2.34 39.24 34.44
N GLN A 930 -3.65 39.56 34.38
CA GLN A 930 -4.51 39.28 33.22
C GLN A 930 -4.90 40.50 32.37
N LEU A 931 -4.27 41.67 32.57
CA LEU A 931 -4.60 42.91 31.83
C LEU A 931 -3.45 43.54 31.02
N GLN A 932 -2.29 42.88 30.88
CA GLN A 932 -1.21 43.39 30.02
C GLN A 932 -0.65 42.30 29.09
N GLY A 933 -1.45 41.98 28.07
CA GLY A 933 -1.02 41.28 26.88
C GLY A 933 -2.02 41.50 25.74
N MET A 934 -1.56 42.20 24.70
CA MET A 934 -2.19 42.45 23.36
C MET A 934 -3.07 43.72 23.29
N ALA A 935 -2.87 44.69 22.39
CA ALA A 935 -2.22 44.74 21.06
C ALA A 935 -1.98 46.23 20.61
N PRO A 936 -1.58 46.55 19.37
CA PRO A 936 -0.37 46.21 18.60
C PRO A 936 0.39 47.45 18.05
N ALA A 937 1.38 47.20 17.19
CA ALA A 937 2.38 48.08 16.58
C ALA A 937 1.90 49.38 15.87
N ALA A 938 2.71 50.45 15.99
CA ALA A 938 3.04 51.37 14.90
C ALA A 938 4.26 52.26 15.23
N THR A 939 5.10 52.47 14.21
CA THR A 939 6.02 53.59 13.95
C THR A 939 7.38 53.69 14.66
N THR A 940 8.38 53.53 13.79
CA THR A 940 9.78 53.96 13.79
C THR A 940 9.97 55.50 13.84
N ALA A 941 11.20 55.86 14.27
CA ALA A 941 11.97 57.08 13.96
C ALA A 941 11.60 58.40 14.69
N ALA A 942 12.51 58.86 15.55
CA ALA A 942 13.39 60.02 15.30
C ALA A 942 14.13 60.47 16.58
N MET A 943 15.40 60.86 16.39
CA MET A 943 16.20 61.93 17.05
C MET A 943 15.73 62.44 18.43
N GLY A 944 16.57 62.53 19.46
CA GLY A 944 17.81 63.29 19.49
C GLY A 944 17.64 64.54 20.36
N LEU A 945 18.64 64.80 21.21
CA LEU A 945 18.92 66.03 21.98
C LEU A 945 18.11 66.39 23.24
N VAL A 946 18.87 66.37 24.36
CA VAL A 946 19.23 67.51 25.24
C VAL A 946 18.12 68.24 26.01
N SER A 947 18.41 68.37 27.32
CA SER A 947 17.94 69.36 28.31
C SER A 947 16.47 69.23 28.72
N GLY A 948 16.07 69.41 29.97
CA GLY A 948 16.73 69.93 31.16
C GLY A 948 15.61 70.45 32.07
N GLY A 949 15.76 70.30 33.40
CA GLY A 949 14.81 70.80 34.40
C GLY A 949 13.50 69.99 34.46
N GLY A 950 12.93 69.65 35.61
CA GLY A 950 12.97 70.33 36.90
C GLY A 950 11.53 70.68 37.29
N ALA A 951 11.04 69.97 38.31
CA ALA A 951 9.89 70.30 39.16
C ALA A 951 8.46 70.18 38.61
N GLY A 952 7.57 69.66 39.47
CA GLY A 952 6.25 70.29 39.63
C GLY A 952 5.01 69.40 39.51
N ALA A 953 4.73 68.65 40.59
CA ALA A 953 3.43 68.61 41.29
C ALA A 953 2.11 68.16 40.62
N ALA A 954 1.44 67.28 41.38
CA ALA A 954 -0.01 67.23 41.70
C ALA A 954 -0.98 66.87 40.55
N LEU A 955 -1.56 65.67 40.56
CA LEU A 955 -2.74 65.23 41.34
C LEU A 955 -4.08 65.83 40.87
N GLY A 956 -4.97 64.92 40.43
CA GLY A 956 -6.39 64.97 40.76
C GLY A 956 -7.33 65.39 39.63
N GLY A 957 -8.30 64.53 39.30
CA GLY A 957 -9.45 64.92 38.49
C GLY A 957 -10.26 63.75 37.95
N LEU A 958 -11.32 63.40 38.65
CA LEU A 958 -12.28 62.35 38.37
C LEU A 958 -13.12 62.61 37.10
N ALA A 959 -13.42 61.51 36.39
CA ALA A 959 -14.66 61.14 35.71
C ALA A 959 -15.58 62.24 35.12
N SER A 960 -15.86 62.13 33.81
CA SER A 960 -17.21 61.95 33.22
C SER A 960 -17.28 62.50 31.79
N SER A 961 -17.73 61.65 30.85
CA SER A 961 -18.79 61.95 29.87
C SER A 961 -18.78 60.91 28.77
N ALA A 962 -19.97 60.37 28.52
CA ALA A 962 -20.26 59.34 27.55
C ALA A 962 -20.92 59.95 26.31
N LEU A 963 -20.55 59.44 25.14
CA LEU A 963 -21.37 59.21 23.92
C LEU A 963 -21.99 60.44 23.21
N PRO A 964 -22.51 60.35 21.96
CA PRO A 964 -22.44 59.30 20.93
C PRO A 964 -22.18 59.82 19.49
N ALA A 965 -21.93 58.90 18.55
CA ALA A 965 -22.56 58.96 17.22
C ALA A 965 -22.69 57.53 16.68
N ALA A 966 -23.94 57.13 16.42
CA ALA A 966 -24.34 55.81 15.96
C ALA A 966 -24.86 55.87 14.52
N ALA A 967 -24.71 54.72 13.85
CA ALA A 967 -25.65 54.11 12.90
C ALA A 967 -25.79 54.71 11.50
N THR A 968 -25.42 53.91 10.49
CA THR A 968 -26.32 53.15 9.57
C THR A 968 -25.43 52.67 8.40
N ALA A 969 -25.60 51.52 7.75
CA ALA A 969 -26.72 50.62 7.46
C ALA A 969 -26.10 49.24 7.09
N LEU A 970 -26.53 48.13 7.70
CA LEU A 970 -27.66 47.24 7.35
C LEU A 970 -27.41 46.33 6.12
N GLY A 971 -27.48 45.02 6.39
CA GLY A 971 -27.56 43.94 5.41
C GLY A 971 -27.47 42.54 6.06
N GLY A 972 -28.44 42.20 6.94
CA GLY A 972 -28.72 40.82 7.40
C GLY A 972 -29.45 40.01 6.31
N ALA A 973 -29.80 38.72 6.41
CA ALA A 973 -29.96 37.72 7.48
C ALA A 973 -29.91 36.31 6.82
N GLY A 974 -29.86 35.14 7.46
CA GLY A 974 -29.90 34.69 8.86
C GLY A 974 -28.98 33.45 9.02
N VAL A 975 -28.49 33.08 10.20
CA VAL A 975 -29.17 32.60 11.42
C VAL A 975 -30.06 31.38 11.17
N ALA A 976 -29.45 30.19 11.10
CA ALA A 976 -29.94 28.93 11.70
C ALA A 976 -29.05 27.72 11.29
N SER A 977 -27.98 27.43 12.06
CA SER A 977 -27.42 26.06 12.26
C SER A 977 -26.04 26.06 12.96
N ALA A 978 -25.95 26.54 14.19
CA ALA A 978 -24.87 26.14 15.10
C ALA A 978 -25.32 26.22 16.56
N LEU A 979 -26.56 25.78 16.78
CA LEU A 979 -27.07 25.35 18.08
C LEU A 979 -27.11 23.83 18.05
N HIS A 980 -25.94 23.20 18.09
CA HIS A 980 -25.72 21.79 18.40
C HIS A 980 -24.23 21.65 18.76
N THR A 981 -23.93 20.80 19.75
CA THR A 981 -22.61 20.53 20.37
C THR A 981 -22.12 21.48 21.48
N ALA A 982 -23.04 21.99 22.29
CA ALA A 982 -22.78 22.44 23.67
C ALA A 982 -23.54 21.56 24.69
N SER A 983 -23.59 20.24 24.43
CA SER A 983 -24.31 19.26 25.26
C SER A 983 -23.61 17.89 25.29
N SER A 984 -22.28 17.84 25.44
CA SER A 984 -21.56 16.57 25.64
C SER A 984 -20.23 16.69 26.41
N LEU A 985 -20.10 17.64 27.33
CA LEU A 985 -18.96 17.72 28.27
C LEU A 985 -19.38 17.81 29.75
N SER A 986 -20.65 17.51 30.03
CA SER A 986 -21.20 17.32 31.38
C SER A 986 -21.39 15.85 31.77
N GLY A 987 -20.83 14.91 30.99
CA GLY A 987 -20.93 13.46 31.22
C GLY A 987 -19.69 12.78 31.84
N ALA A 988 -18.51 13.42 31.83
CA ALA A 988 -17.27 12.77 32.27
C ALA A 988 -16.87 13.05 33.73
N ALA A 989 -17.57 13.96 34.43
CA ALA A 989 -17.28 14.31 35.82
C ALA A 989 -18.18 13.59 36.85
N LYS A 990 -19.11 12.72 36.41
CA LYS A 990 -20.03 11.97 37.29
C LYS A 990 -19.78 10.45 37.38
N GLN A 991 -18.74 9.93 36.73
CA GLN A 991 -18.38 8.49 36.83
C GLN A 991 -17.16 8.17 37.69
N VAL A 992 -16.44 9.17 38.21
CA VAL A 992 -15.30 8.93 39.11
C VAL A 992 -15.69 9.02 40.60
N ALA A 993 -16.86 9.59 40.92
CA ALA A 993 -17.38 9.66 42.29
C ALA A 993 -18.10 8.38 42.75
N GLY A 994 -18.40 7.43 41.85
CA GLY A 994 -19.12 6.19 42.17
C GLY A 994 -18.24 4.99 42.55
N MET A 995 -16.93 5.01 42.29
CA MET A 995 -16.03 3.88 42.58
C MET A 995 -15.25 3.99 43.89
N VAL A 996 -15.38 5.11 44.62
CA VAL A 996 -14.70 5.31 45.92
C VAL A 996 -15.59 4.88 47.12
N GLN A 997 -16.85 4.52 46.87
CA GLN A 997 -17.81 4.16 47.93
C GLN A 997 -18.08 2.65 48.09
N ALA A 998 -17.35 1.79 47.36
CA ALA A 998 -17.49 0.33 47.43
C ALA A 998 -16.28 -0.41 48.07
N ALA A 999 -15.28 0.31 48.58
CA ALA A 999 -14.11 -0.30 49.25
C ALA A 999 -14.02 0.03 50.76
N ARG A 1000 -15.15 0.39 51.39
CA ARG A 1000 -15.25 0.63 52.85
C ARG A 1000 -16.50 -0.02 53.48
N GLN A 1001 -16.61 -1.33 53.33
CA GLN A 1001 -17.26 -2.26 54.28
C GLN A 1001 -16.44 -3.56 54.18
N GLY A 1002 -15.42 -3.79 55.01
CA GLY A 1002 -15.49 -4.43 56.32
C GLY A 1002 -15.35 -5.97 56.16
N GLY A 1003 -14.43 -6.72 56.77
CA GLY A 1003 -13.35 -6.43 57.70
C GLY A 1003 -12.50 -7.70 58.01
N LEU A 1004 -11.36 -7.46 58.67
CA LEU A 1004 -10.66 -8.25 59.70
C LEU A 1004 -10.63 -9.79 59.62
N ALA A 1005 -9.42 -10.36 59.49
CA ALA A 1005 -8.75 -11.17 60.51
C ALA A 1005 -7.37 -11.68 60.05
N ALA A 1006 -6.50 -11.92 61.03
CA ALA A 1006 -5.06 -12.12 60.98
C ALA A 1006 -4.55 -13.47 60.40
N LEU A 1007 -3.26 -13.53 60.03
CA LEU A 1007 -2.35 -14.65 60.31
C LEU A 1007 -0.86 -14.29 60.06
N ALA A 1008 -0.09 -14.33 61.16
CA ALA A 1008 1.27 -14.86 61.37
C ALA A 1008 2.49 -14.54 60.45
N ALA A 1009 3.58 -14.12 61.11
CA ALA A 1009 5.00 -14.22 60.73
C ALA A 1009 5.49 -15.71 60.79
N PRO A 1010 6.78 -16.11 60.52
CA PRO A 1010 8.01 -15.30 60.45
C PRO A 1010 9.07 -15.70 59.39
N ALA A 1011 10.12 -14.89 59.23
CA ALA A 1011 11.53 -15.25 59.50
C ALA A 1011 12.53 -14.33 58.76
N ALA A 1012 13.58 -13.96 59.49
CA ALA A 1012 14.72 -13.16 59.08
C ALA A 1012 16.03 -13.96 59.23
N ASN A 1013 17.11 -13.41 58.68
CA ASN A 1013 18.54 -13.69 58.94
C ASN A 1013 19.08 -15.04 58.38
N ALA A 1014 20.33 -15.16 57.92
CA ALA A 1014 21.57 -14.52 58.38
C ALA A 1014 22.72 -14.57 57.34
N ALA A 1015 23.69 -13.63 57.49
CA ALA A 1015 25.16 -13.75 57.32
C ALA A 1015 25.74 -14.04 55.91
N SER A 1016 26.86 -13.47 55.45
CA SER A 1016 27.90 -12.55 55.95
C SER A 1016 28.82 -12.28 54.72
N GLY A 1017 29.23 -11.04 54.43
CA GLY A 1017 30.59 -10.50 54.70
C GLY A 1017 31.74 -11.44 54.30
N ALA A 1018 32.83 -11.06 53.64
CA ALA A 1018 33.39 -9.80 53.15
C ALA A 1018 34.72 -10.16 52.44
N LEU A 1019 35.38 -9.15 51.86
CA LEU A 1019 36.80 -9.07 51.43
C LEU A 1019 37.06 -9.53 49.98
N GLN A 1020 37.23 -8.59 49.02
CA GLN A 1020 38.40 -7.73 48.75
C GLN A 1020 39.69 -8.48 48.43
N GLY A 1021 40.29 -8.16 47.27
CA GLY A 1021 41.75 -8.21 47.12
C GLY A 1021 42.32 -8.71 45.80
N ALA A 1022 42.27 -7.86 44.78
CA ALA A 1022 43.40 -7.49 43.90
C ALA A 1022 44.25 -8.54 43.13
N LEU A 1023 44.29 -8.30 41.79
CA LEU A 1023 45.47 -8.21 40.91
C LEU A 1023 46.06 -9.50 40.26
N PRO A 1024 46.79 -9.37 39.12
CA PRO A 1024 46.57 -10.17 37.91
C PRO A 1024 47.86 -10.90 37.42
N VAL A 1025 47.84 -11.36 36.16
CA VAL A 1025 49.00 -11.61 35.26
C VAL A 1025 49.64 -13.01 35.26
N ALA A 1026 50.00 -13.43 34.03
CA ALA A 1026 51.04 -14.38 33.59
C ALA A 1026 50.72 -15.88 33.35
N LEU A 1027 50.74 -16.24 32.05
CA LEU A 1027 51.30 -17.48 31.45
C LEU A 1027 52.77 -17.74 31.92
N PRO A 1028 53.48 -18.87 31.62
CA PRO A 1028 53.18 -20.11 30.87
C PRO A 1028 53.72 -21.42 31.56
N GLY A 1029 53.70 -22.58 30.88
CA GLY A 1029 54.58 -23.74 31.16
C GLY A 1029 53.83 -25.08 31.39
N VAL A 1030 53.65 -25.96 30.41
CA VAL A 1030 54.57 -27.01 29.88
C VAL A 1030 54.65 -28.28 30.73
N ALA A 1031 54.30 -29.41 30.08
CA ALA A 1031 54.57 -30.84 30.40
C ALA A 1031 53.93 -31.41 31.67
N GLY A 1032 53.33 -32.60 31.72
CA GLY A 1032 53.28 -33.74 30.81
C GLY A 1032 53.23 -35.02 31.65
N ILE A 1033 52.72 -36.10 31.03
CA ILE A 1033 53.01 -37.52 31.31
C ILE A 1033 52.01 -38.32 32.19
N ALA A 1034 51.35 -39.26 31.48
CA ALA A 1034 50.93 -40.64 31.80
C ALA A 1034 50.03 -40.92 33.03
N GLY A 1035 49.03 -41.80 32.98
CA GLY A 1035 48.69 -42.88 32.06
C GLY A 1035 48.10 -44.06 32.86
N LYS A 1036 47.23 -44.87 32.22
CA LYS A 1036 46.67 -46.22 32.57
C LYS A 1036 45.15 -46.21 32.35
N GLY A 1037 44.49 -47.18 31.72
CA GLY A 1037 44.85 -48.45 31.07
C GLY A 1037 43.76 -48.78 30.02
N ALA A 1038 44.07 -49.53 28.95
CA ALA A 1038 43.82 -50.98 28.81
C ALA A 1038 42.31 -51.34 28.93
N ALA A 1039 41.64 -52.08 28.04
CA ALA A 1039 42.04 -52.91 26.90
C ALA A 1039 40.80 -53.25 26.01
N THR A 1040 41.04 -53.53 24.71
CA THR A 1040 40.52 -54.62 23.83
C THR A 1040 39.08 -55.18 24.06
N VAL A 1041 38.21 -55.49 23.08
CA VAL A 1041 38.28 -56.44 21.92
C VAL A 1041 37.00 -56.22 21.05
N ALA A 1042 37.06 -55.87 19.75
CA ALA A 1042 36.83 -56.70 18.52
C ALA A 1042 35.60 -57.65 18.49
N SER A 1043 34.54 -57.39 17.71
CA SER A 1043 34.21 -57.89 16.35
C SER A 1043 33.72 -59.35 16.21
N ALA A 1044 32.53 -59.56 15.58
CA ALA A 1044 32.30 -60.33 14.33
C ALA A 1044 30.98 -61.16 14.24
N ALA A 1045 30.33 -61.08 13.04
CA ALA A 1045 29.41 -62.02 12.31
C ALA A 1045 28.01 -62.35 12.92
N GLY A 1046 26.84 -62.35 12.25
CA GLY A 1046 26.35 -62.63 10.86
C GLY A 1046 25.39 -63.86 10.90
N PRO A 1047 24.47 -64.21 9.95
CA PRO A 1047 23.95 -63.57 8.72
C PRO A 1047 22.41 -63.76 8.44
N ALA A 1048 21.98 -63.38 7.21
CA ALA A 1048 20.89 -63.94 6.34
C ALA A 1048 19.54 -63.20 6.19
N GLY A 1049 19.18 -62.86 4.94
CA GLY A 1049 17.81 -62.56 4.47
C GLY A 1049 17.70 -61.57 3.31
N MET A 1050 17.40 -62.05 2.10
CA MET A 1050 17.51 -61.41 0.78
C MET A 1050 16.15 -60.89 0.24
N LYS A 1051 16.09 -59.72 -0.43
CA LYS A 1051 15.31 -59.47 -1.69
C LYS A 1051 15.54 -58.07 -2.30
N LEU A 1052 15.76 -58.08 -3.63
CA LEU A 1052 15.99 -57.03 -4.65
C LEU A 1052 14.65 -56.50 -5.26
N PRO A 1053 14.61 -55.64 -6.32
CA PRO A 1053 15.38 -54.43 -6.64
C PRO A 1053 14.58 -53.21 -7.23
N THR A 1054 15.31 -52.08 -7.31
CA THR A 1054 15.29 -50.85 -8.15
C THR A 1054 14.37 -50.64 -9.38
N SER A 1055 13.90 -49.40 -9.56
CA SER A 1055 14.15 -48.47 -10.71
C SER A 1055 13.38 -47.16 -10.44
N GLY A 1056 13.78 -45.93 -10.76
CA GLY A 1056 14.83 -45.39 -11.61
C GLY A 1056 14.19 -44.24 -12.42
N PHE A 1057 14.59 -42.97 -12.21
CA PHE A 1057 14.41 -41.91 -13.20
C PHE A 1057 15.57 -40.91 -13.06
N GLY A 1058 16.36 -40.83 -14.14
CA GLY A 1058 17.47 -39.92 -14.27
C GLY A 1058 17.10 -38.71 -15.12
N GLY A 1059 17.75 -37.59 -14.78
CA GLY A 1059 18.52 -36.78 -15.73
C GLY A 1059 17.79 -35.75 -16.62
N PRO A 1060 18.51 -34.67 -17.03
CA PRO A 1060 17.94 -33.34 -17.32
C PRO A 1060 18.04 -32.95 -18.81
N LEU A 1061 17.41 -31.85 -19.24
CA LEU A 1061 17.86 -31.07 -20.41
C LEU A 1061 17.36 -29.62 -20.37
N LYS A 1062 18.26 -28.73 -20.80
CA LYS A 1062 18.12 -27.27 -20.95
C LYS A 1062 17.25 -26.90 -22.16
N SER A 1063 16.51 -25.80 -22.04
CA SER A 1063 16.41 -24.71 -23.04
C SER A 1063 15.80 -23.48 -22.38
#